data_AF-A0A8H5RVT2-F1
#
_entry.id   AF-A0A8H5RVT2-F1
#
_cell.length_a   1.000
_cell.length_b   1.000
_cell.length_c   1.000
_cell.angle_alpha   90.00
_cell.angle_beta   90.00
_cell.angle_gamma   90.00
#
_symmetry.space_group_name_H-M   'P 1'
#
loop_
_entity.id
_entity.type
_entity.pdbx_description
1 polymer ?
#
loop_
_entity_poly.entity_id
_entity_poly.type
_entity_poly.pdbx_seq_one_letter_code
_entity_poly.pdbx_strand_id
1 'polypeptide(L)'
;MSPPEEHYGLKSKWPEALDLAGSNSPCRLEGEIGDLVVLGEIPSAIDGTFYRVMCDPFVPPDPNNVPIDGDGHVSAFRIHNGRVDMKIKYVETERYKLERKAGKALFGLYRNPYTHHPCVRAAVDSTANTNMVFWSNRLLALKEVACPYEMDPDTLETICYDPFGDQIKAKAFTAHPKVDPYSKELVVFGYEAKGLGTKDIVIYALDEQGIKHDEQWIQSPWCAFIHDCVITPNWIVLLLWPFEAKVERMKAGKQHWAWSYDLPATFIVVPRRKTSKVPSSWKQGEHRVYHWKNCMPIHTGGAWEEDDGKLYLESSRVHDNAFPFFPPEDGRQPSPDAKADYVRWEIDLNAASGTQMADPQIIVDVPSEFPRMDERFMTHKHEFIFLNVFIPETSQGGTNIFHGLNGLAMHSHYTGETKWFFAGKDSLVQEPIFIPRTTDAPEGDGWIIAMVERRVANRSELVVLDTKEFEKPVAIIQLPMHVKAQIHGNWVDAKSRKSVDSIVRQIGDVKISGKGALEPIEVSNAYRFPKPNKVLLSSSTPRHRKGLPKVRTGCMTCRIRKIKCDEARPGCQRCVGTGRKCDGYGDTHSVTQQTMSTPERPPIARALSKDLGGELSLRAFDYYRGHVSHQVGDTVDIDFWGDLVVRLAPTDAAIRHAISAISLMYAQKTNDKRDICPNYRPAIVEYNKAILAVRSWPLATESRVKPLLVCLLFVCIEFMLGDEHQNAAKMHILQGRRLLASLKDRKTPEIDIIRQYLAPIYLRLAYVGNDRVEFPRHLLQMTTAPLKFASLADARCVLYYLVDIGFTLIYEVKSYRSKGANEETSDTEGDTLQSRYKHLTRELANWRHAFQAYLAFSDLDGPDTRTAKLLTQRHCLMIVFLDSVISGSDYVCDRSGLCEFSIATDCATFVVKYDNDHMQRPSFTFESEVTGPVYWIAAKCRQPAIRRRALELLYEREKTHRVESLTMVKHNIAMATRVIEIEEEGLEIPHGTKHIQDYPKKYEVLSREESGEWAEGFLTDQKEQWPVLWDLGSHSSDVPTKLSGTTAAREQKELAEGLAKGWTRERLIWPYGITRDRRVLSVVVKKHSADDLWLEYVREPLTAGGVYRVMKEHIRFA
;
A
#
# COMPACT_ATOMS: atom_id res chain seq x y z
N MET A 1 16.45 -11.63 -5.28
CA MET A 1 15.94 -11.11 -3.99
C MET A 1 16.83 -9.96 -3.56
N SER A 2 16.45 -9.21 -2.52
CA SER A 2 17.43 -8.35 -1.84
C SER A 2 18.57 -9.21 -1.25
N PRO A 3 19.81 -8.72 -1.20
CA PRO A 3 20.92 -9.46 -0.60
C PRO A 3 20.63 -9.81 0.87
N PRO A 4 21.15 -10.93 1.41
CA PRO A 4 20.81 -11.41 2.76
C PRO A 4 21.04 -10.40 3.90
N GLU A 5 21.88 -9.40 3.67
CA GLU A 5 22.15 -8.29 4.58
C GLU A 5 20.92 -7.39 4.80
N GLU A 6 20.11 -7.14 3.75
CA GLU A 6 18.84 -6.39 3.85
C GLU A 6 17.75 -7.17 4.60
N HIS A 7 17.91 -8.49 4.74
CA HIS A 7 17.04 -9.36 5.52
C HIS A 7 17.61 -9.70 6.91
N TYR A 8 18.58 -8.93 7.41
CA TYR A 8 19.22 -9.14 8.72
C TYR A 8 19.86 -10.54 8.90
N GLY A 9 20.30 -11.16 7.80
CA GLY A 9 20.82 -12.53 7.80
C GLY A 9 19.77 -13.64 7.87
N LEU A 10 18.47 -13.29 7.84
CA LEU A 10 17.39 -14.28 7.71
C LEU A 10 17.43 -14.92 6.33
N LYS A 11 17.40 -16.26 6.29
CA LYS A 11 17.38 -17.03 5.05
C LYS A 11 15.95 -17.49 4.75
N SER A 12 15.45 -17.19 3.56
CA SER A 12 14.22 -17.79 3.05
C SER A 12 14.44 -19.26 2.67
N LYS A 13 13.38 -20.07 2.75
CA LYS A 13 13.35 -21.39 2.08
C LYS A 13 12.98 -21.27 0.60
N TRP A 14 12.49 -20.12 0.18
CA TRP A 14 12.26 -19.82 -1.23
C TRP A 14 13.60 -19.45 -1.87
N PRO A 15 14.01 -20.11 -2.97
CA PRO A 15 15.09 -19.62 -3.82
C PRO A 15 14.61 -18.38 -4.58
N GLU A 16 15.53 -17.68 -5.26
CA GLU A 16 15.18 -16.57 -6.13
C GLU A 16 14.34 -17.07 -7.31
N ALA A 17 13.03 -16.85 -7.25
CA ALA A 17 12.09 -17.28 -8.27
C ALA A 17 12.05 -16.25 -9.42
N LEU A 18 13.21 -16.05 -10.06
CA LEU A 18 13.38 -15.22 -11.25
C LEU A 18 12.34 -15.61 -12.32
N ASP A 19 11.74 -14.62 -12.97
CA ASP A 19 11.13 -14.79 -14.30
C ASP A 19 12.06 -14.25 -15.40
N LEU A 20 11.56 -14.25 -16.64
CA LEU A 20 12.30 -13.78 -17.82
C LEU A 20 12.60 -12.27 -17.80
N ALA A 21 11.96 -11.49 -16.93
CA ALA A 21 12.21 -10.06 -16.72
C ALA A 21 13.09 -9.78 -15.48
N GLY A 22 13.52 -10.82 -14.76
CA GLY A 22 14.32 -10.72 -13.54
C GLY A 22 13.51 -10.35 -12.28
N SER A 23 12.17 -10.42 -12.32
CA SER A 23 11.35 -10.23 -11.12
C SER A 23 11.46 -11.45 -10.21
N ASN A 24 11.62 -11.20 -8.91
CA ASN A 24 12.20 -12.15 -7.96
C ASN A 24 11.22 -12.76 -6.95
N SER A 25 10.01 -12.20 -6.85
CA SER A 25 9.03 -12.58 -5.84
C SER A 25 7.87 -13.33 -6.49
N PRO A 26 7.48 -14.52 -5.99
CA PRO A 26 6.23 -15.17 -6.38
C PRO A 26 5.02 -14.27 -6.08
N CYS A 27 4.01 -14.28 -6.95
CA CYS A 27 2.78 -13.50 -6.77
C CYS A 27 1.79 -14.26 -5.88
N ARG A 28 1.44 -15.50 -6.28
CA ARG A 28 0.64 -16.49 -5.54
C ARG A 28 -0.74 -16.01 -5.06
N LEU A 29 -1.24 -14.90 -5.60
CA LEU A 29 -2.58 -14.36 -5.34
C LEU A 29 -3.62 -14.97 -6.27
N GLU A 30 -4.63 -15.64 -5.71
CA GLU A 30 -5.87 -15.96 -6.42
C GLU A 30 -6.98 -14.99 -5.94
N GLY A 31 -7.80 -14.47 -6.85
CA GLY A 31 -8.82 -13.48 -6.50
C GLY A 31 -9.41 -12.73 -7.69
N GLU A 32 -10.07 -11.62 -7.40
CA GLU A 32 -10.74 -10.78 -8.39
C GLU A 32 -10.79 -9.31 -7.94
N ILE A 33 -10.88 -8.39 -8.89
CA ILE A 33 -11.01 -6.94 -8.67
C ILE A 33 -12.04 -6.41 -9.68
N GLY A 34 -13.13 -5.81 -9.19
CA GLY A 34 -14.10 -5.12 -10.04
C GLY A 34 -13.69 -3.66 -10.28
N ASP A 35 -13.94 -3.19 -11.50
CA ASP A 35 -13.77 -1.79 -11.92
C ASP A 35 -12.39 -1.18 -11.58
N LEU A 36 -11.33 -1.72 -12.20
CA LEU A 36 -9.96 -1.22 -12.06
C LEU A 36 -9.84 0.27 -12.44
N VAL A 37 -8.93 0.98 -11.77
CA VAL A 37 -8.70 2.41 -12.01
C VAL A 37 -8.20 2.65 -13.44
N VAL A 38 -8.97 3.41 -14.22
CA VAL A 38 -8.62 3.84 -15.58
C VAL A 38 -8.17 5.30 -15.57
N LEU A 39 -7.03 5.57 -16.18
CA LEU A 39 -6.55 6.91 -16.56
C LEU A 39 -6.70 7.07 -18.07
N GLY A 40 -7.28 8.17 -18.52
CA GLY A 40 -7.68 8.34 -19.94
C GLY A 40 -9.06 7.74 -20.20
N GLU A 41 -9.32 7.33 -21.44
CA GLU A 41 -10.62 6.77 -21.85
C GLU A 41 -10.39 5.50 -22.69
N ILE A 42 -10.95 4.38 -22.26
CA ILE A 42 -10.91 3.13 -23.03
C ILE A 42 -11.92 3.24 -24.19
N PRO A 43 -11.49 3.10 -25.45
CA PRO A 43 -12.38 3.14 -26.59
C PRO A 43 -13.53 2.13 -26.46
N SER A 44 -14.78 2.59 -26.62
CA SER A 44 -16.00 1.79 -26.38
C SER A 44 -16.17 0.58 -27.31
N ALA A 45 -15.39 0.50 -28.39
CA ALA A 45 -15.34 -0.65 -29.30
C ALA A 45 -14.42 -1.79 -28.80
N ILE A 46 -13.61 -1.57 -27.76
CA ILE A 46 -12.86 -2.63 -27.07
C ILE A 46 -13.81 -3.32 -26.09
N ASP A 47 -14.36 -4.46 -26.50
CA ASP A 47 -15.28 -5.29 -25.71
C ASP A 47 -14.89 -6.77 -25.83
N GLY A 48 -14.47 -7.37 -24.71
CA GLY A 48 -13.85 -8.70 -24.71
C GLY A 48 -12.98 -8.96 -23.50
N THR A 49 -12.01 -9.86 -23.63
CA THR A 49 -11.11 -10.24 -22.53
C THR A 49 -9.69 -10.48 -23.01
N PHE A 50 -8.74 -9.85 -22.33
CA PHE A 50 -7.32 -10.16 -22.46
C PHE A 50 -6.94 -11.23 -21.42
N TYR A 51 -6.57 -12.43 -21.87
CA TYR A 51 -6.04 -13.50 -21.02
C TYR A 51 -4.52 -13.55 -21.16
N ARG A 52 -3.80 -13.70 -20.05
CA ARG A 52 -2.34 -13.88 -20.04
C ARG A 52 -1.89 -14.78 -18.91
N VAL A 53 -0.80 -15.51 -19.10
CA VAL A 53 -0.26 -16.46 -18.11
C VAL A 53 1.19 -16.12 -17.73
N MET A 54 1.53 -16.29 -16.45
CA MET A 54 2.89 -16.11 -15.92
C MET A 54 3.40 -17.38 -15.24
N CYS A 55 4.73 -17.51 -15.17
CA CYS A 55 5.43 -18.54 -14.39
C CYS A 55 5.52 -18.14 -12.91
N ASP A 56 4.73 -18.78 -12.06
CA ASP A 56 4.64 -18.40 -10.65
C ASP A 56 4.60 -19.63 -9.71
N PRO A 57 5.77 -20.14 -9.28
CA PRO A 57 5.86 -21.39 -8.53
C PRO A 57 5.07 -21.34 -7.20
N PHE A 58 4.14 -22.27 -7.02
CA PHE A 58 3.27 -22.33 -5.84
C PHE A 58 3.99 -22.88 -4.59
N VAL A 59 5.05 -23.66 -4.80
CA VAL A 59 5.98 -24.20 -3.79
C VAL A 59 7.41 -23.77 -4.12
N PRO A 60 8.36 -23.77 -3.16
CA PRO A 60 9.77 -23.50 -3.46
C PRO A 60 10.32 -24.50 -4.49
N PRO A 61 10.80 -24.06 -5.67
CA PRO A 61 11.36 -24.95 -6.69
C PRO A 61 12.75 -25.47 -6.28
N ASP A 62 13.28 -26.46 -7.02
CA ASP A 62 14.68 -26.87 -6.88
C ASP A 62 15.62 -25.69 -7.19
N PRO A 63 16.69 -25.43 -6.41
CA PRO A 63 17.62 -24.33 -6.67
C PRO A 63 18.35 -24.36 -8.01
N ASN A 64 18.38 -25.52 -8.69
CA ASN A 64 18.98 -25.68 -10.02
C ASN A 64 17.92 -25.66 -11.14
N ASN A 65 16.65 -25.41 -10.81
CA ASN A 65 15.58 -25.34 -11.80
C ASN A 65 15.62 -24.00 -12.58
N VAL A 66 14.94 -23.96 -13.72
CA VAL A 66 14.97 -22.82 -14.63
C VAL A 66 13.81 -21.84 -14.39
N PRO A 67 13.96 -20.53 -14.71
CA PRO A 67 12.92 -19.50 -14.55
C PRO A 67 11.54 -19.83 -15.18
N ILE A 68 11.53 -20.68 -16.21
CA ILE A 68 10.34 -21.03 -17.02
C ILE A 68 9.54 -22.25 -16.51
N ASP A 69 9.87 -22.78 -15.33
CA ASP A 69 9.22 -23.96 -14.71
C ASP A 69 8.41 -23.63 -13.43
N GLY A 70 7.88 -22.41 -13.34
CA GLY A 70 6.86 -22.05 -12.34
C GLY A 70 5.46 -22.48 -12.78
N ASP A 71 4.55 -22.74 -11.84
CA ASP A 71 3.15 -23.09 -12.15
C ASP A 71 2.44 -21.99 -12.95
N GLY A 72 1.52 -22.38 -13.83
CA GLY A 72 0.77 -21.47 -14.69
C GLY A 72 -0.25 -20.67 -13.90
N HIS A 73 -0.05 -19.35 -13.87
CA HIS A 73 -0.90 -18.44 -13.12
C HIS A 73 -1.56 -17.43 -14.08
N VAL A 74 -2.87 -17.58 -14.28
CA VAL A 74 -3.65 -16.90 -15.33
C VAL A 74 -4.30 -15.64 -14.77
N SER A 75 -4.16 -14.52 -15.50
CA SER A 75 -4.92 -13.30 -15.27
C SER A 75 -5.83 -13.06 -16.47
N ALA A 76 -7.10 -12.74 -16.22
CA ALA A 76 -8.07 -12.30 -17.22
C ALA A 76 -8.50 -10.86 -16.92
N PHE A 77 -8.48 -10.00 -17.94
CA PHE A 77 -8.91 -8.61 -17.88
C PHE A 77 -10.10 -8.42 -18.82
N ARG A 78 -11.31 -8.36 -18.25
CA ARG A 78 -12.58 -8.20 -18.96
C ARG A 78 -12.81 -6.72 -19.19
N ILE A 79 -12.69 -6.27 -20.43
CA ILE A 79 -12.93 -4.89 -20.83
C ILE A 79 -14.34 -4.80 -21.42
N HIS A 80 -15.17 -3.91 -20.87
CA HIS A 80 -16.54 -3.66 -21.35
C HIS A 80 -16.99 -2.27 -20.91
N ASN A 81 -17.74 -1.54 -21.76
CA ASN A 81 -18.35 -0.26 -21.42
C ASN A 81 -17.39 0.80 -20.79
N GLY A 82 -16.12 0.80 -21.21
CA GLY A 82 -15.08 1.68 -20.68
C GLY A 82 -14.51 1.29 -19.30
N ARG A 83 -14.92 0.13 -18.75
CA ARG A 83 -14.48 -0.43 -17.46
C ARG A 83 -13.64 -1.68 -17.67
N VAL A 84 -12.84 -2.03 -16.66
CA VAL A 84 -12.06 -3.28 -16.67
C VAL A 84 -12.18 -4.02 -15.35
N ASP A 85 -12.76 -5.22 -15.42
CA ASP A 85 -12.75 -6.18 -14.32
C ASP A 85 -11.55 -7.12 -14.47
N MET A 86 -11.04 -7.66 -13.37
CA MET A 86 -9.91 -8.60 -13.33
C MET A 86 -10.24 -9.85 -12.51
N LYS A 87 -9.86 -11.03 -13.00
CA LYS A 87 -9.78 -12.27 -12.22
C LYS A 87 -8.39 -12.89 -12.37
N ILE A 88 -7.88 -13.53 -11.32
CA ILE A 88 -6.60 -14.21 -11.31
C ILE A 88 -6.71 -15.56 -10.56
N LYS A 89 -6.26 -16.66 -11.19
CA LYS A 89 -6.30 -18.03 -10.66
C LYS A 89 -5.16 -18.88 -11.22
N TYR A 90 -4.76 -19.91 -10.48
CA TYR A 90 -3.87 -20.94 -11.01
C TYR A 90 -4.57 -21.87 -12.00
N VAL A 91 -3.82 -22.38 -12.99
CA VAL A 91 -4.23 -23.58 -13.72
C VAL A 91 -4.02 -24.76 -12.77
N GLU A 92 -5.09 -25.46 -12.39
CA GLU A 92 -4.99 -26.57 -11.44
C GLU A 92 -4.55 -27.87 -12.14
N THR A 93 -3.32 -27.88 -12.64
CA THR A 93 -2.70 -29.05 -13.27
C THR A 93 -2.52 -30.22 -12.29
N GLU A 94 -2.26 -31.42 -12.80
CA GLU A 94 -1.93 -32.56 -11.92
C GLU A 94 -0.73 -32.26 -11.02
N ARG A 95 0.33 -31.65 -11.58
CA ARG A 95 1.49 -31.14 -10.83
C ARG A 95 1.05 -30.22 -9.70
N TYR A 96 0.31 -29.16 -10.04
CA TYR A 96 -0.18 -28.18 -9.09
C TYR A 96 -1.01 -28.81 -7.96
N LYS A 97 -2.00 -29.65 -8.31
CA LYS A 97 -2.88 -30.33 -7.36
C LYS A 97 -2.11 -31.25 -6.41
N LEU A 98 -1.11 -31.98 -6.91
CA LEU A 98 -0.29 -32.88 -6.11
C LEU A 98 0.64 -32.13 -5.17
N GLU A 99 1.30 -31.06 -5.62
CA GLU A 99 2.20 -30.25 -4.81
C GLU A 99 1.45 -29.37 -3.79
N ARG A 100 0.30 -28.77 -4.18
CA ARG A 100 -0.59 -28.04 -3.27
C ARG A 100 -1.16 -28.94 -2.18
N LYS A 101 -1.53 -30.19 -2.50
CA LYS A 101 -1.96 -31.20 -1.51
C LYS A 101 -0.83 -31.66 -0.58
N ALA A 102 0.40 -31.76 -1.09
CA ALA A 102 1.56 -32.21 -0.31
C ALA A 102 2.23 -31.08 0.51
N GLY A 103 1.96 -29.81 0.18
CA GLY A 103 2.58 -28.64 0.81
C GLY A 103 4.07 -28.47 0.49
N LYS A 104 4.57 -29.10 -0.57
CA LYS A 104 5.99 -29.13 -0.96
C LYS A 104 6.16 -29.55 -2.42
N ALA A 105 7.33 -29.26 -2.99
CA ALA A 105 7.74 -29.79 -4.28
C ALA A 105 7.82 -31.33 -4.28
N LEU A 106 7.36 -31.91 -5.38
CA LEU A 106 7.38 -33.33 -5.74
C LEU A 106 7.94 -33.53 -7.16
N PHE A 107 7.76 -32.54 -8.03
CA PHE A 107 8.39 -32.43 -9.34
C PHE A 107 9.76 -31.75 -9.18
N GLY A 108 10.65 -31.95 -10.16
CA GLY A 108 12.08 -31.67 -10.02
C GLY A 108 12.55 -30.59 -10.99
N LEU A 109 13.62 -30.89 -11.74
CA LEU A 109 14.10 -30.01 -12.80
C LEU A 109 13.18 -30.08 -14.02
N TYR A 110 13.04 -28.94 -14.70
CA TYR A 110 12.30 -28.78 -15.95
C TYR A 110 12.48 -29.95 -16.92
N ARG A 111 11.36 -30.61 -17.26
CA ARG A 111 11.27 -31.69 -18.25
C ARG A 111 12.22 -32.87 -17.95
N ASN A 112 12.54 -33.12 -16.67
CA ASN A 112 13.39 -34.22 -16.22
C ASN A 112 12.73 -35.13 -15.14
N PRO A 113 11.93 -36.13 -15.57
CA PRO A 113 11.21 -37.03 -14.66
C PRO A 113 12.10 -37.94 -13.80
N TYR A 114 13.40 -38.05 -14.07
CA TYR A 114 14.33 -38.77 -13.21
C TYR A 114 14.59 -38.04 -11.89
N THR A 115 14.44 -36.71 -11.88
CA THR A 115 14.53 -35.87 -10.68
C THR A 115 13.22 -35.79 -9.88
N HIS A 116 12.09 -36.20 -10.46
CA HIS A 116 10.80 -36.21 -9.77
C HIS A 116 10.76 -37.26 -8.66
N HIS A 117 10.07 -36.94 -7.57
CA HIS A 117 9.80 -37.87 -6.49
C HIS A 117 9.03 -39.10 -7.03
N PRO A 118 9.39 -40.34 -6.64
CA PRO A 118 8.82 -41.55 -7.25
C PRO A 118 7.28 -41.63 -7.28
N CYS A 119 6.59 -41.03 -6.29
CA CYS A 119 5.12 -41.08 -6.23
C CYS A 119 4.38 -40.20 -7.26
N VAL A 120 5.06 -39.28 -7.97
CA VAL A 120 4.42 -38.42 -9.00
C VAL A 120 4.87 -38.74 -10.42
N ARG A 121 5.74 -39.73 -10.63
CA ARG A 121 6.28 -40.09 -11.97
C ARG A 121 5.25 -40.62 -12.98
N ALA A 122 4.04 -40.91 -12.53
CA ALA A 122 2.91 -41.30 -13.38
C ALA A 122 1.99 -40.11 -13.75
N ALA A 123 2.15 -38.97 -13.08
CA ALA A 123 1.35 -37.77 -13.31
C ALA A 123 1.97 -36.88 -14.40
N VAL A 124 1.14 -36.04 -15.01
CA VAL A 124 1.55 -35.03 -15.99
C VAL A 124 2.32 -33.91 -15.29
N ASP A 125 3.55 -33.63 -15.74
CA ASP A 125 4.48 -32.66 -15.15
C ASP A 125 4.31 -31.21 -15.66
N SER A 126 3.32 -31.01 -16.53
CA SER A 126 2.96 -29.72 -17.10
C SER A 126 2.57 -28.68 -16.05
N THR A 127 3.15 -27.49 -16.23
CA THR A 127 2.79 -26.27 -15.50
C THR A 127 1.68 -25.47 -16.19
N ALA A 128 1.32 -25.76 -17.45
CA ALA A 128 0.37 -24.99 -18.26
C ALA A 128 0.65 -23.45 -18.27
N ASN A 129 1.93 -23.06 -18.24
CA ASN A 129 2.36 -21.69 -17.92
C ASN A 129 2.71 -20.78 -19.10
N THR A 130 2.55 -21.24 -20.34
CA THR A 130 3.20 -20.60 -21.50
C THR A 130 2.26 -19.72 -22.32
N ASN A 131 1.06 -20.19 -22.67
CA ASN A 131 0.10 -19.42 -23.47
C ASN A 131 -1.35 -19.75 -23.12
N MET A 132 -2.28 -18.85 -23.47
CA MET A 132 -3.73 -18.95 -23.24
C MET A 132 -4.47 -18.75 -24.57
N VAL A 133 -4.99 -19.80 -25.20
CA VAL A 133 -5.62 -19.73 -26.54
C VAL A 133 -7.10 -20.10 -26.46
N PHE A 134 -7.99 -19.30 -27.04
CA PHE A 134 -9.41 -19.62 -27.12
C PHE A 134 -9.74 -20.30 -28.46
N TRP A 135 -10.18 -21.56 -28.42
CA TRP A 135 -10.56 -22.34 -29.61
C TRP A 135 -11.69 -23.31 -29.32
N SER A 136 -12.59 -23.56 -30.28
CA SER A 136 -13.75 -24.46 -30.12
C SER A 136 -14.62 -24.12 -28.89
N ASN A 137 -14.74 -22.82 -28.55
CA ASN A 137 -15.40 -22.34 -27.33
C ASN A 137 -14.77 -22.87 -26.02
N ARG A 138 -13.46 -23.12 -26.01
CA ARG A 138 -12.66 -23.55 -24.84
C ARG A 138 -11.49 -22.60 -24.64
N LEU A 139 -11.18 -22.23 -23.41
CA LEU A 139 -9.94 -21.51 -23.09
C LEU A 139 -8.86 -22.54 -22.75
N LEU A 140 -7.83 -22.64 -23.58
CA LEU A 140 -6.76 -23.64 -23.48
C LEU A 140 -5.52 -23.01 -22.83
N ALA A 141 -5.13 -23.53 -21.67
CA ALA A 141 -3.86 -23.22 -21.01
C ALA A 141 -2.77 -24.18 -21.50
N LEU A 142 -1.71 -23.64 -22.09
CA LEU A 142 -0.75 -24.38 -22.90
C LEU A 142 0.63 -24.51 -22.25
N LYS A 143 1.24 -25.68 -22.42
CA LYS A 143 2.67 -25.94 -22.21
C LYS A 143 3.11 -27.05 -23.17
N GLU A 144 4.15 -26.76 -23.94
CA GLU A 144 4.78 -27.60 -24.97
C GLU A 144 5.21 -29.03 -24.56
N VAL A 145 5.11 -29.41 -23.27
CA VAL A 145 5.49 -30.72 -22.75
C VAL A 145 4.32 -31.71 -22.65
N ALA A 146 3.08 -31.23 -22.80
CA ALA A 146 1.86 -31.98 -22.52
C ALA A 146 0.70 -31.60 -23.46
N CYS A 147 -0.44 -32.26 -23.32
CA CYS A 147 -1.71 -31.80 -23.90
C CYS A 147 -2.25 -30.56 -23.15
N PRO A 148 -3.17 -29.78 -23.74
CA PRO A 148 -3.68 -28.57 -23.11
C PRO A 148 -4.56 -28.88 -21.89
N TYR A 149 -4.61 -27.94 -20.94
CA TYR A 149 -5.65 -27.90 -19.93
C TYR A 149 -6.76 -26.97 -20.40
N GLU A 150 -8.01 -27.40 -20.29
CA GLU A 150 -9.17 -26.53 -20.50
C GLU A 150 -9.50 -25.76 -19.22
N MET A 151 -9.77 -24.47 -19.36
CA MET A 151 -10.31 -23.61 -18.32
C MET A 151 -11.65 -23.04 -18.76
N ASP A 152 -12.53 -22.80 -17.79
CA ASP A 152 -13.70 -21.97 -17.98
C ASP A 152 -13.26 -20.50 -18.15
N PRO A 153 -13.72 -19.79 -19.20
CA PRO A 153 -13.18 -18.48 -19.54
C PRO A 153 -13.68 -17.33 -18.64
N ASP A 154 -14.67 -17.52 -17.77
CA ASP A 154 -15.17 -16.46 -16.88
C ASP A 154 -14.78 -16.69 -15.41
N THR A 155 -14.94 -17.93 -14.93
CA THR A 155 -14.60 -18.35 -13.57
C THR A 155 -13.12 -18.67 -13.39
N LEU A 156 -12.39 -18.88 -14.49
CA LEU A 156 -11.02 -19.40 -14.54
C LEU A 156 -10.84 -20.73 -13.79
N GLU A 157 -11.89 -21.56 -13.71
CA GLU A 157 -11.79 -22.91 -13.15
C GLU A 157 -11.21 -23.89 -14.16
N THR A 158 -10.32 -24.78 -13.72
CA THR A 158 -9.72 -25.79 -14.61
C THR A 158 -10.68 -26.96 -14.79
N ILE A 159 -11.21 -27.13 -15.99
CA ILE A 159 -12.24 -28.11 -16.35
C ILE A 159 -11.61 -29.51 -16.47
N CYS A 160 -10.63 -29.68 -17.35
CA CYS A 160 -9.96 -30.97 -17.57
C CYS A 160 -8.58 -30.84 -18.21
N TYR A 161 -7.78 -31.90 -18.08
CA TYR A 161 -6.62 -32.16 -18.94
C TYR A 161 -7.08 -32.85 -20.22
N ASP A 162 -6.46 -32.51 -21.36
CA ASP A 162 -6.73 -33.08 -22.69
C ASP A 162 -8.22 -33.06 -23.09
N PRO A 163 -8.79 -31.86 -23.32
CA PRO A 163 -10.21 -31.69 -23.69
C PRO A 163 -10.59 -32.27 -25.06
N PHE A 164 -9.62 -32.69 -25.88
CA PHE A 164 -9.84 -33.34 -27.16
C PHE A 164 -9.89 -34.87 -27.05
N GLY A 165 -9.52 -35.41 -25.89
CA GLY A 165 -9.59 -36.81 -25.51
C GLY A 165 -8.84 -37.73 -26.47
N ASP A 166 -9.42 -38.90 -26.75
CA ASP A 166 -8.79 -39.96 -27.53
C ASP A 166 -8.30 -39.55 -28.94
N GLN A 167 -8.68 -38.38 -29.45
CA GLN A 167 -8.18 -37.85 -30.72
C GLN A 167 -6.66 -37.61 -30.70
N ILE A 168 -6.09 -37.10 -29.60
CA ILE A 168 -4.67 -36.74 -29.54
C ILE A 168 -3.89 -37.93 -28.95
N LYS A 169 -3.03 -38.55 -29.76
CA LYS A 169 -2.16 -39.67 -29.32
C LYS A 169 -0.72 -39.25 -29.01
N ALA A 170 -0.35 -38.01 -29.34
CA ALA A 170 0.94 -37.45 -28.99
C ALA A 170 0.97 -37.02 -27.53
N LYS A 171 2.15 -37.05 -26.91
CA LYS A 171 2.34 -36.60 -25.54
C LYS A 171 2.46 -35.08 -25.39
N ALA A 172 2.61 -34.34 -26.49
CA ALA A 172 2.88 -32.91 -26.49
C ALA A 172 1.95 -32.16 -27.44
N PHE A 173 1.62 -30.92 -27.07
CA PHE A 173 0.84 -29.94 -27.82
C PHE A 173 1.57 -28.60 -27.72
N THR A 174 1.79 -27.91 -28.84
CA THR A 174 2.56 -26.66 -28.89
C THR A 174 1.95 -25.54 -28.02
N ALA A 175 2.80 -24.70 -27.44
CA ALA A 175 2.34 -23.45 -26.81
C ALA A 175 2.01 -22.35 -27.84
N HIS A 176 2.37 -22.54 -29.10
CA HIS A 176 2.15 -21.62 -30.21
C HIS A 176 1.34 -22.27 -31.35
N PRO A 177 0.09 -22.72 -31.09
CA PRO A 177 -0.79 -23.11 -32.17
C PRO A 177 -1.21 -21.85 -32.94
N LYS A 178 -1.43 -21.98 -34.26
CA LYS A 178 -1.74 -20.84 -35.12
C LYS A 178 -3.16 -20.99 -35.67
N VAL A 179 -3.99 -19.96 -35.49
CA VAL A 179 -5.31 -19.91 -36.11
C VAL A 179 -5.14 -19.48 -37.58
N ASP A 180 -5.63 -20.29 -38.51
CA ASP A 180 -5.80 -19.85 -39.89
C ASP A 180 -7.20 -19.23 -40.03
N PRO A 181 -7.32 -17.89 -40.23
CA PRO A 181 -8.63 -17.22 -40.31
C PRO A 181 -9.39 -17.52 -41.62
N TYR A 182 -8.72 -18.06 -42.64
CA TYR A 182 -9.30 -18.36 -43.96
C TYR A 182 -9.89 -19.77 -44.01
N SER A 183 -9.16 -20.77 -43.51
CA SER A 183 -9.67 -22.15 -43.41
C SER A 183 -10.36 -22.45 -42.07
N LYS A 184 -10.23 -21.56 -41.09
CA LYS A 184 -10.84 -21.62 -39.76
C LYS A 184 -10.49 -22.89 -38.99
N GLU A 185 -9.20 -23.19 -38.98
CA GLU A 185 -8.64 -24.29 -38.21
C GLU A 185 -7.52 -23.78 -37.29
N LEU A 186 -7.37 -24.42 -36.14
CA LEU A 186 -6.21 -24.26 -35.28
C LEU A 186 -5.14 -25.26 -35.72
N VAL A 187 -4.07 -24.77 -36.33
CA VAL A 187 -2.92 -25.59 -36.73
C VAL A 187 -2.03 -25.84 -35.52
N VAL A 188 -1.75 -27.11 -35.25
CA VAL A 188 -1.05 -27.60 -34.06
C VAL A 188 0.13 -28.47 -34.47
N PHE A 189 1.22 -28.39 -33.71
CA PHE A 189 2.27 -29.39 -33.72
C PHE A 189 2.59 -29.85 -32.29
N GLY A 190 3.30 -30.98 -32.17
CA GLY A 190 3.90 -31.44 -30.93
C GLY A 190 5.24 -32.09 -31.24
N TYR A 191 6.28 -31.74 -30.49
CA TYR A 191 7.63 -32.30 -30.61
C TYR A 191 7.95 -33.19 -29.41
N GLU A 192 8.94 -34.09 -29.52
CA GLU A 192 9.07 -35.24 -28.62
C GLU A 192 7.73 -36.03 -28.51
N ALA A 193 6.98 -36.12 -29.61
CA ALA A 193 5.56 -36.48 -29.60
C ALA A 193 5.28 -37.91 -29.11
N LYS A 194 6.26 -38.82 -29.16
CA LYS A 194 6.17 -40.17 -28.59
C LYS A 194 6.74 -40.28 -27.16
N GLY A 195 7.38 -39.21 -26.67
CA GLY A 195 7.94 -39.07 -25.33
C GLY A 195 9.37 -38.53 -25.32
N LEU A 196 9.90 -38.41 -24.11
CA LEU A 196 11.20 -37.84 -23.79
C LEU A 196 12.36 -38.45 -24.62
N GLY A 197 13.18 -37.59 -25.21
CA GLY A 197 14.31 -37.91 -26.07
C GLY A 197 13.96 -38.32 -27.51
N THR A 198 12.69 -38.30 -27.92
CA THR A 198 12.28 -38.74 -29.27
C THR A 198 12.37 -37.63 -30.31
N LYS A 199 12.79 -37.99 -31.53
CA LYS A 199 12.82 -37.06 -32.68
C LYS A 199 11.45 -36.89 -33.35
N ASP A 200 10.45 -37.63 -32.89
CA ASP A 200 9.13 -37.66 -33.51
C ASP A 200 8.39 -36.33 -33.30
N ILE A 201 7.89 -35.78 -34.40
CA ILE A 201 7.01 -34.61 -34.42
C ILE A 201 5.67 -35.06 -34.99
N VAL A 202 4.57 -34.60 -34.39
CA VAL A 202 3.23 -34.65 -34.99
C VAL A 202 2.81 -33.25 -35.42
N ILE A 203 2.08 -33.15 -36.52
CA ILE A 203 1.40 -31.94 -37.00
C ILE A 203 -0.04 -32.35 -37.32
N TYR A 204 -1.02 -31.53 -36.96
CA TYR A 204 -2.43 -31.72 -37.28
C TYR A 204 -3.18 -30.39 -37.20
N ALA A 205 -4.44 -30.37 -37.64
CA ALA A 205 -5.35 -29.26 -37.46
C ALA A 205 -6.56 -29.68 -36.64
N LEU A 206 -7.15 -28.70 -35.93
CA LEU A 206 -8.43 -28.82 -35.23
C LEU A 206 -9.42 -27.84 -35.85
N ASP A 207 -10.58 -28.32 -36.31
CA ASP A 207 -11.63 -27.44 -36.85
C ASP A 207 -12.31 -26.58 -35.77
N GLU A 208 -13.25 -25.71 -36.17
CA GLU A 208 -14.07 -24.87 -35.27
C GLU A 208 -14.81 -25.69 -34.18
N GLN A 209 -14.99 -27.01 -34.36
CA GLN A 209 -15.62 -27.92 -33.40
C GLN A 209 -14.60 -28.69 -32.55
N GLY A 210 -13.30 -28.55 -32.80
CA GLY A 210 -12.23 -29.27 -32.09
C GLY A 210 -12.06 -30.72 -32.56
N ILE A 211 -12.51 -31.04 -33.78
CA ILE A 211 -12.29 -32.34 -34.40
C ILE A 211 -10.95 -32.32 -35.13
N LYS A 212 -10.14 -33.36 -34.91
CA LYS A 212 -8.78 -33.46 -35.46
C LYS A 212 -8.77 -34.00 -36.89
N HIS A 213 -8.07 -33.30 -37.79
CA HIS A 213 -7.81 -33.74 -39.15
C HIS A 213 -6.37 -33.44 -39.60
N ASP A 214 -6.03 -33.85 -40.83
CA ASP A 214 -4.73 -33.63 -41.48
C ASP A 214 -3.48 -34.08 -40.68
N GLU A 215 -3.59 -35.14 -39.86
CA GLU A 215 -2.46 -35.62 -39.07
C GLU A 215 -1.29 -36.17 -39.92
N GLN A 216 -0.10 -35.65 -39.63
CA GLN A 216 1.18 -36.03 -40.22
C GLN A 216 2.22 -36.25 -39.13
N TRP A 217 3.00 -37.33 -39.26
CA TRP A 217 4.12 -37.66 -38.36
C TRP A 217 5.43 -37.59 -39.15
N ILE A 218 6.38 -36.81 -38.64
CA ILE A 218 7.72 -36.63 -39.22
C ILE A 218 8.80 -36.81 -38.13
N GLN A 219 10.07 -36.70 -38.49
CA GLN A 219 11.17 -36.72 -37.53
C GLN A 219 12.09 -35.52 -37.75
N SER A 220 12.48 -34.85 -36.65
CA SER A 220 13.55 -33.85 -36.71
C SER A 220 14.90 -34.51 -36.98
N PRO A 221 15.90 -33.75 -37.51
CA PRO A 221 17.25 -34.29 -37.70
C PRO A 221 17.91 -34.74 -36.37
N TRP A 222 17.65 -34.04 -35.26
CA TRP A 222 18.02 -34.43 -33.89
C TRP A 222 16.93 -34.01 -32.89
N CYS A 223 16.99 -34.52 -31.65
CA CYS A 223 16.04 -34.14 -30.60
C CYS A 223 16.40 -32.75 -30.06
N ALA A 224 15.61 -31.74 -30.41
CA ALA A 224 15.84 -30.33 -30.10
C ALA A 224 14.55 -29.65 -29.64
N PHE A 225 14.72 -28.42 -29.15
CA PHE A 225 13.65 -27.51 -28.80
C PHE A 225 12.99 -26.99 -30.10
N ILE A 226 11.66 -27.14 -30.21
CA ILE A 226 10.83 -26.51 -31.25
C ILE A 226 9.74 -25.73 -30.54
N HIS A 227 9.96 -24.45 -30.29
CA HIS A 227 9.02 -23.64 -29.49
C HIS A 227 7.86 -23.11 -30.34
N ASP A 228 8.18 -22.56 -31.51
CA ASP A 228 7.24 -21.83 -32.36
C ASP A 228 7.32 -22.29 -33.84
N CYS A 229 6.30 -21.92 -34.62
CA CYS A 229 6.18 -22.18 -36.04
C CYS A 229 5.56 -21.00 -36.78
N VAL A 230 5.68 -21.00 -38.11
CA VAL A 230 4.79 -20.21 -38.98
C VAL A 230 3.93 -21.12 -39.84
N ILE A 231 2.79 -20.61 -40.27
CA ILE A 231 1.91 -21.25 -41.25
C ILE A 231 1.68 -20.34 -42.46
N THR A 232 1.55 -20.94 -43.63
CA THR A 232 1.04 -20.33 -44.87
C THR A 232 -0.21 -21.12 -45.32
N PRO A 233 -0.86 -20.80 -46.46
CA PRO A 233 -1.99 -21.59 -46.95
C PRO A 233 -1.61 -23.06 -47.22
N ASN A 234 -0.40 -23.31 -47.74
CA ASN A 234 0.04 -24.67 -48.09
C ASN A 234 1.10 -25.29 -47.17
N TRP A 235 1.78 -24.52 -46.32
CA TRP A 235 2.95 -24.97 -45.54
C TRP A 235 2.86 -24.68 -44.03
N ILE A 236 3.64 -25.43 -43.27
CA ILE A 236 4.07 -25.08 -41.91
C ILE A 236 5.60 -25.14 -41.87
N VAL A 237 6.23 -24.17 -41.19
CA VAL A 237 7.67 -24.15 -40.96
C VAL A 237 7.94 -24.16 -39.46
N LEU A 238 8.62 -25.20 -38.98
CA LEU A 238 8.99 -25.36 -37.58
C LEU A 238 10.40 -24.82 -37.35
N LEU A 239 10.58 -24.00 -36.32
CA LEU A 239 11.87 -23.40 -35.97
C LEU A 239 12.58 -24.29 -34.95
N LEU A 240 13.59 -25.03 -35.41
CA LEU A 240 14.42 -25.94 -34.62
C LEU A 240 15.66 -25.18 -34.11
N TRP A 241 15.73 -24.96 -32.80
CA TRP A 241 16.87 -24.30 -32.17
C TRP A 241 18.06 -25.27 -32.00
N PRO A 242 19.31 -24.77 -31.96
CA PRO A 242 20.52 -25.59 -31.84
C PRO A 242 20.76 -26.07 -30.39
N PHE A 243 19.74 -26.65 -29.76
CA PHE A 243 19.81 -27.41 -28.52
C PHE A 243 19.83 -28.91 -28.80
N GLU A 244 20.39 -29.70 -27.89
CA GLU A 244 20.22 -31.15 -27.87
C GLU A 244 19.53 -31.61 -26.58
N ALA A 245 18.72 -32.67 -26.65
CA ALA A 245 18.30 -33.48 -25.50
C ALA A 245 19.10 -34.79 -25.40
N LYS A 246 19.55 -35.16 -24.20
CA LYS A 246 20.26 -36.42 -23.93
C LYS A 246 19.69 -37.11 -22.68
N VAL A 247 19.10 -38.30 -22.86
CA VAL A 247 18.46 -39.06 -21.76
C VAL A 247 19.45 -39.41 -20.64
N GLU A 248 20.69 -39.76 -20.97
CA GLU A 248 21.72 -40.04 -19.96
C GLU A 248 22.13 -38.79 -19.16
N ARG A 249 22.09 -37.59 -19.77
CA ARG A 249 22.28 -36.33 -19.04
C ARG A 249 21.16 -36.10 -18.02
N MET A 250 19.92 -36.37 -18.40
CA MET A 250 18.77 -36.26 -17.49
C MET A 250 18.81 -37.27 -16.35
N LYS A 251 19.15 -38.53 -16.64
CA LYS A 251 19.39 -39.58 -15.61
C LYS A 251 20.50 -39.20 -14.63
N ALA A 252 21.52 -38.47 -15.08
CA ALA A 252 22.58 -37.92 -14.25
C ALA A 252 22.17 -36.66 -13.44
N GLY A 253 20.87 -36.29 -13.43
CA GLY A 253 20.35 -35.17 -12.65
C GLY A 253 20.63 -33.78 -13.25
N LYS A 254 20.99 -33.69 -14.53
CA LYS A 254 21.25 -32.42 -15.24
C LYS A 254 20.05 -31.97 -16.09
N GLN A 255 20.16 -30.79 -16.70
CA GLN A 255 19.11 -30.18 -17.52
C GLN A 255 18.69 -31.03 -18.73
N HIS A 256 17.41 -30.92 -19.10
CA HIS A 256 16.87 -31.54 -20.32
C HIS A 256 17.59 -31.02 -21.57
N TRP A 257 17.74 -29.70 -21.73
CA TRP A 257 18.39 -29.05 -22.86
C TRP A 257 19.84 -28.67 -22.58
N ALA A 258 20.68 -28.69 -23.62
CA ALA A 258 21.99 -28.05 -23.64
C ALA A 258 22.24 -27.47 -25.04
N TRP A 259 22.75 -26.24 -25.11
CA TRP A 259 23.08 -25.60 -26.39
C TRP A 259 24.24 -26.32 -27.09
N SER A 260 24.30 -26.24 -28.42
CA SER A 260 25.44 -26.70 -29.21
C SER A 260 25.84 -25.64 -30.24
N TYR A 261 27.06 -25.14 -30.13
CA TYR A 261 27.63 -24.20 -31.11
C TYR A 261 27.97 -24.86 -32.45
N ASP A 262 28.02 -26.18 -32.51
CA ASP A 262 28.27 -26.95 -33.74
C ASP A 262 26.99 -27.16 -34.58
N LEU A 263 25.81 -26.84 -34.04
CA LEU A 263 24.53 -27.03 -34.72
C LEU A 263 24.03 -25.75 -35.41
N PRO A 264 23.51 -25.82 -36.65
CA PRO A 264 22.87 -24.70 -37.32
C PRO A 264 21.49 -24.39 -36.72
N ALA A 265 21.02 -23.15 -36.89
CA ALA A 265 19.57 -22.89 -36.81
C ALA A 265 18.89 -23.64 -37.96
N THR A 266 17.75 -24.28 -37.70
CA THR A 266 17.12 -25.18 -38.68
C THR A 266 15.63 -24.92 -38.85
N PHE A 267 15.18 -24.89 -40.10
CA PHE A 267 13.80 -24.66 -40.48
C PHE A 267 13.26 -25.94 -41.11
N ILE A 268 12.31 -26.61 -40.47
CA ILE A 268 11.67 -27.82 -40.99
C ILE A 268 10.41 -27.41 -41.73
N VAL A 269 10.43 -27.49 -43.07
CA VAL A 269 9.33 -27.09 -43.96
C VAL A 269 8.51 -28.32 -44.32
N VAL A 270 7.21 -28.27 -44.03
CA VAL A 270 6.29 -29.40 -44.17
C VAL A 270 5.04 -28.93 -44.92
N PRO A 271 4.53 -29.67 -45.92
CA PRO A 271 3.23 -29.39 -46.51
C PRO A 271 2.15 -29.52 -45.44
N ARG A 272 1.29 -28.51 -45.27
CA ARG A 272 0.30 -28.43 -44.18
C ARG A 272 -0.71 -29.59 -44.22
N ARG A 273 -1.03 -30.10 -45.41
CA ARG A 273 -1.88 -31.27 -45.66
C ARG A 273 -1.18 -32.25 -46.59
N LYS A 274 -1.56 -33.54 -46.52
CA LYS A 274 -1.09 -34.57 -47.48
C LYS A 274 -1.50 -34.29 -48.92
N THR A 275 -2.49 -33.42 -49.12
CA THR A 275 -3.01 -32.96 -50.41
C THR A 275 -2.54 -31.54 -50.81
N SER A 276 -1.73 -30.86 -49.98
CA SER A 276 -1.13 -29.57 -50.33
C SER A 276 -0.38 -29.67 -51.66
N LYS A 277 -0.44 -28.61 -52.47
CA LYS A 277 0.37 -28.52 -53.68
C LYS A 277 1.84 -28.36 -53.28
N VAL A 278 2.73 -29.15 -53.87
CA VAL A 278 4.18 -29.06 -53.66
C VAL A 278 4.88 -28.80 -55.00
N PRO A 279 6.05 -28.12 -55.03
CA PRO A 279 6.81 -27.92 -56.25
C PRO A 279 7.21 -29.24 -56.90
N SER A 280 7.46 -29.25 -58.21
CA SER A 280 7.82 -30.46 -58.96
C SER A 280 9.15 -31.11 -58.52
N SER A 281 9.97 -30.40 -57.73
CA SER A 281 11.17 -30.97 -57.11
C SER A 281 10.87 -31.83 -55.88
N TRP A 282 9.67 -31.73 -55.28
CA TRP A 282 9.24 -32.46 -54.08
C TRP A 282 8.51 -33.77 -54.40
N LYS A 283 8.57 -34.72 -53.46
CA LYS A 283 7.67 -35.87 -53.40
C LYS A 283 6.48 -35.56 -52.49
N GLN A 284 5.28 -36.05 -52.85
CA GLN A 284 4.10 -35.84 -52.02
C GLN A 284 4.29 -36.44 -50.62
N GLY A 285 4.08 -35.63 -49.58
CA GLY A 285 4.25 -36.03 -48.18
C GLY A 285 5.70 -36.09 -47.68
N GLU A 286 6.70 -35.62 -48.45
CA GLU A 286 8.03 -35.34 -47.88
C GLU A 286 8.04 -34.02 -47.09
N HIS A 287 8.99 -33.89 -46.18
CA HIS A 287 9.37 -32.63 -45.55
C HIS A 287 10.83 -32.32 -45.89
N ARG A 288 11.22 -31.05 -45.85
CA ARG A 288 12.60 -30.62 -46.06
C ARG A 288 13.12 -29.86 -44.84
N VAL A 289 14.43 -29.85 -44.69
CA VAL A 289 15.11 -29.01 -43.71
C VAL A 289 16.01 -28.01 -44.42
N TYR A 290 16.08 -26.80 -43.89
CA TYR A 290 16.94 -25.72 -44.35
C TYR A 290 17.79 -25.25 -43.17
N HIS A 291 19.04 -24.86 -43.44
CA HIS A 291 20.00 -24.51 -42.42
C HIS A 291 20.42 -23.05 -42.52
N TRP A 292 20.67 -22.45 -41.35
CA TRP A 292 21.34 -21.18 -41.23
C TRP A 292 22.50 -21.25 -40.23
N LYS A 293 23.30 -20.18 -40.15
CA LYS A 293 24.36 -20.00 -39.13
C LYS A 293 23.77 -20.28 -37.72
N ASN A 294 24.61 -20.73 -36.78
CA ASN A 294 24.20 -20.93 -35.38
C ASN A 294 23.62 -19.61 -34.83
N CYS A 295 22.34 -19.62 -34.48
CA CYS A 295 21.58 -18.52 -33.88
C CYS A 295 20.28 -19.08 -33.29
N MET A 296 19.54 -18.26 -32.55
CA MET A 296 18.24 -18.61 -31.99
C MET A 296 17.13 -17.76 -32.63
N PRO A 297 16.42 -18.27 -33.66
CA PRO A 297 15.23 -17.61 -34.18
C PRO A 297 14.04 -17.93 -33.25
N ILE A 298 13.65 -17.01 -32.35
CA ILE A 298 12.82 -17.36 -31.18
C ILE A 298 11.33 -17.44 -31.54
N HIS A 299 10.67 -16.29 -31.65
CA HIS A 299 9.24 -16.18 -31.92
C HIS A 299 8.98 -15.60 -33.31
N THR A 300 7.81 -15.93 -33.85
CA THR A 300 7.43 -15.67 -35.24
C THR A 300 6.33 -14.61 -35.33
N GLY A 301 6.42 -13.72 -36.33
CA GLY A 301 5.36 -12.73 -36.59
C GLY A 301 4.33 -13.23 -37.60
N GLY A 302 4.80 -13.61 -38.78
CA GLY A 302 3.97 -14.07 -39.89
C GLY A 302 4.79 -14.75 -40.98
N ALA A 303 4.09 -15.32 -41.97
CA ALA A 303 4.69 -15.94 -43.15
C ALA A 303 3.71 -15.98 -44.31
N TRP A 304 4.26 -16.04 -45.54
CA TRP A 304 3.50 -16.21 -46.76
C TRP A 304 4.33 -16.95 -47.82
N GLU A 305 3.65 -17.36 -48.88
CA GLU A 305 4.23 -18.00 -50.06
C GLU A 305 4.00 -17.09 -51.29
N GLU A 306 4.94 -17.08 -52.23
CA GLU A 306 4.83 -16.38 -53.51
C GLU A 306 4.82 -17.40 -54.67
N ASP A 307 4.21 -17.03 -55.81
CA ASP A 307 4.03 -17.93 -56.97
C ASP A 307 5.35 -18.42 -57.62
N ASP A 308 6.49 -17.80 -57.30
CA ASP A 308 7.82 -18.20 -57.78
C ASP A 308 8.42 -19.40 -57.01
N GLY A 309 7.70 -19.91 -55.99
CA GLY A 309 8.14 -21.02 -55.15
C GLY A 309 8.99 -20.59 -53.95
N LYS A 310 9.02 -19.29 -53.62
CA LYS A 310 9.60 -18.81 -52.37
C LYS A 310 8.59 -18.82 -51.23
N LEU A 311 9.10 -19.09 -50.03
CA LEU A 311 8.39 -18.92 -48.77
C LEU A 311 9.15 -17.89 -47.93
N TYR A 312 8.42 -16.90 -47.43
CA TYR A 312 8.93 -15.87 -46.54
C TYR A 312 8.38 -16.08 -45.14
N LEU A 313 9.22 -15.91 -44.13
CA LEU A 313 8.80 -15.92 -42.72
C LEU A 313 9.57 -14.88 -41.91
N GLU A 314 8.96 -14.38 -40.85
CA GLU A 314 9.57 -13.36 -40.00
C GLU A 314 9.70 -13.81 -38.55
N SER A 315 10.86 -13.59 -37.94
CA SER A 315 11.13 -13.97 -36.55
C SER A 315 12.05 -12.98 -35.84
N SER A 316 11.96 -12.94 -34.51
CA SER A 316 13.07 -12.46 -33.68
C SER A 316 14.26 -13.40 -33.85
N ARG A 317 15.49 -12.88 -33.72
CA ARG A 317 16.74 -13.63 -33.88
C ARG A 317 17.78 -13.14 -32.89
N VAL A 318 18.31 -14.05 -32.08
CA VAL A 318 19.49 -13.81 -31.22
C VAL A 318 20.71 -14.50 -31.83
N HIS A 319 21.84 -13.81 -31.93
CA HIS A 319 23.10 -14.30 -32.52
C HIS A 319 23.94 -15.20 -31.57
N ASP A 320 23.33 -15.73 -30.51
CA ASP A 320 23.91 -16.64 -29.52
C ASP A 320 22.77 -17.40 -28.81
N ASN A 321 23.08 -18.21 -27.79
CA ASN A 321 22.09 -18.82 -26.91
C ASN A 321 21.33 -17.74 -26.11
N ALA A 322 20.03 -17.61 -26.35
CA ALA A 322 19.16 -16.72 -25.61
C ALA A 322 18.95 -17.17 -24.14
N PHE A 323 19.01 -18.47 -23.86
CA PHE A 323 18.69 -19.05 -22.55
C PHE A 323 19.95 -19.53 -21.81
N PRO A 324 20.65 -18.66 -21.04
CA PRO A 324 21.87 -19.03 -20.31
C PRO A 324 21.65 -20.13 -19.25
N PHE A 325 20.41 -20.31 -18.79
CA PHE A 325 20.00 -21.39 -17.90
C PHE A 325 19.95 -22.79 -18.56
N PHE A 326 20.10 -22.86 -19.88
CA PHE A 326 20.37 -24.11 -20.62
C PHE A 326 21.77 -24.05 -21.27
N PRO A 327 22.86 -24.11 -20.48
CA PRO A 327 24.21 -23.99 -21.02
C PRO A 327 24.59 -25.20 -21.89
N PRO A 328 25.58 -25.03 -22.80
CA PRO A 328 26.27 -26.13 -23.46
C PRO A 328 27.00 -27.05 -22.47
N GLU A 329 27.35 -28.26 -22.91
CA GLU A 329 28.03 -29.28 -22.08
C GLU A 329 29.44 -28.87 -21.61
N ASP A 330 30.10 -27.96 -22.33
CA ASP A 330 31.39 -27.37 -21.95
C ASP A 330 31.28 -26.24 -20.91
N GLY A 331 30.05 -25.83 -20.56
CA GLY A 331 29.74 -24.78 -19.59
C GLY A 331 29.89 -23.35 -20.11
N ARG A 332 30.22 -23.15 -21.39
CA ARG A 332 30.36 -21.82 -22.00
C ARG A 332 29.07 -21.00 -21.83
N GLN A 333 29.19 -19.76 -21.38
CA GLN A 333 28.08 -18.82 -21.30
C GLN A 333 27.91 -18.05 -22.62
N PRO A 334 26.69 -17.64 -22.99
CA PRO A 334 26.47 -16.75 -24.13
C PRO A 334 27.08 -15.37 -23.89
N SER A 335 27.32 -14.63 -24.97
CA SER A 335 27.74 -13.23 -24.90
C SER A 335 26.72 -12.38 -24.14
N PRO A 336 27.13 -11.53 -23.17
CA PRO A 336 26.23 -10.57 -22.53
C PRO A 336 25.68 -9.54 -23.54
N ASP A 337 26.45 -9.28 -24.59
CA ASP A 337 26.14 -8.36 -25.69
C ASP A 337 25.67 -9.12 -26.96
N ALA A 338 25.06 -10.31 -26.79
CA ALA A 338 24.50 -11.06 -27.91
C ALA A 338 23.49 -10.20 -28.69
N LYS A 339 23.78 -9.94 -29.96
CA LYS A 339 22.89 -9.14 -30.82
C LYS A 339 21.53 -9.84 -30.93
N ALA A 340 20.47 -9.07 -30.75
CA ALA A 340 19.10 -9.45 -31.09
C ALA A 340 18.53 -8.49 -32.13
N ASP A 341 17.89 -9.01 -33.17
CA ASP A 341 17.22 -8.26 -34.23
C ASP A 341 15.94 -8.97 -34.70
N TYR A 342 15.04 -8.24 -35.38
CA TYR A 342 13.86 -8.82 -36.04
C TYR A 342 14.10 -8.91 -37.55
N VAL A 343 13.90 -10.10 -38.13
CA VAL A 343 14.35 -10.41 -39.49
C VAL A 343 13.34 -11.21 -40.30
N ARG A 344 13.42 -11.04 -41.62
CA ARG A 344 12.67 -11.79 -42.63
C ARG A 344 13.58 -12.77 -43.35
N TRP A 345 13.26 -14.04 -43.24
CA TRP A 345 13.93 -15.16 -43.91
C TRP A 345 13.28 -15.42 -45.27
N GLU A 346 14.10 -15.86 -46.24
CA GLU A 346 13.66 -16.36 -47.54
C GLU A 346 14.07 -17.84 -47.67
N ILE A 347 13.10 -18.71 -47.96
CA ILE A 347 13.31 -20.13 -48.26
C ILE A 347 12.89 -20.39 -49.70
N ASP A 348 13.82 -20.83 -50.54
CA ASP A 348 13.50 -21.38 -51.86
C ASP A 348 13.02 -22.83 -51.71
N LEU A 349 11.73 -23.07 -52.00
CA LEU A 349 11.16 -24.41 -51.95
C LEU A 349 11.72 -25.31 -53.07
N ASN A 350 12.28 -24.76 -54.15
CA ASN A 350 12.88 -25.56 -55.21
C ASN A 350 14.23 -26.16 -54.81
N ALA A 351 14.96 -25.50 -53.90
CA ALA A 351 16.24 -25.95 -53.39
C ALA A 351 16.13 -27.28 -52.60
N ALA A 352 17.23 -28.05 -52.61
CA ALA A 352 17.29 -29.37 -51.98
C ALA A 352 17.24 -29.28 -50.45
N SER A 353 16.75 -30.34 -49.79
CA SER A 353 16.85 -30.46 -48.33
C SER A 353 18.30 -30.45 -47.88
N GLY A 354 18.59 -29.74 -46.79
CA GLY A 354 19.95 -29.49 -46.29
C GLY A 354 20.60 -28.23 -46.86
N THR A 355 19.89 -27.44 -47.69
CA THR A 355 20.42 -26.19 -48.24
C THR A 355 20.68 -25.16 -47.14
N GLN A 356 21.86 -24.52 -47.22
CA GLN A 356 22.17 -23.32 -46.45
C GLN A 356 21.42 -22.12 -47.04
N MET A 357 20.60 -21.47 -46.23
CA MET A 357 19.84 -20.26 -46.60
C MET A 357 20.77 -19.05 -46.83
N ALA A 358 20.23 -17.94 -47.32
CA ALA A 358 20.94 -16.66 -47.40
C ALA A 358 20.88 -15.89 -46.06
N ASP A 359 21.71 -14.85 -45.91
CA ASP A 359 21.55 -13.87 -44.83
C ASP A 359 20.15 -13.22 -44.92
N PRO A 360 19.31 -13.25 -43.87
CA PRO A 360 17.95 -12.71 -43.91
C PRO A 360 17.94 -11.18 -43.94
N GLN A 361 16.85 -10.61 -44.45
CA GLN A 361 16.62 -9.17 -44.43
C GLN A 361 16.36 -8.72 -42.98
N ILE A 362 17.11 -7.74 -42.49
CA ILE A 362 16.81 -7.09 -41.19
C ILE A 362 15.63 -6.13 -41.40
N ILE A 363 14.62 -6.27 -40.55
CA ILE A 363 13.39 -5.45 -40.54
C ILE A 363 13.48 -4.41 -39.42
N VAL A 364 13.85 -4.84 -38.21
CA VAL A 364 14.10 -3.94 -37.06
C VAL A 364 15.42 -4.29 -36.40
N ASP A 365 16.37 -3.35 -36.42
CA ASP A 365 17.76 -3.54 -35.96
C ASP A 365 17.99 -3.06 -34.51
N VAL A 366 17.08 -3.43 -33.59
CA VAL A 366 17.24 -3.23 -32.14
C VAL A 366 16.85 -4.52 -31.40
N PRO A 367 17.30 -4.73 -30.14
CA PRO A 367 16.85 -5.86 -29.33
C PRO A 367 15.32 -5.86 -29.24
N SER A 368 14.73 -6.91 -29.80
CA SER A 368 13.30 -7.00 -30.09
C SER A 368 12.83 -8.45 -29.96
N GLU A 369 11.62 -8.60 -29.44
CA GLU A 369 10.99 -9.91 -29.20
C GLU A 369 9.47 -9.78 -29.10
N PHE A 370 8.78 -10.91 -28.89
CA PHE A 370 7.32 -11.00 -28.83
C PHE A 370 6.64 -10.32 -30.03
N PRO A 371 6.99 -10.73 -31.27
CA PRO A 371 6.37 -10.23 -32.49
C PRO A 371 4.90 -10.63 -32.54
N ARG A 372 4.02 -9.67 -32.84
CA ARG A 372 2.60 -9.91 -33.11
C ARG A 372 2.16 -9.09 -34.33
N MET A 373 1.21 -9.62 -35.08
CA MET A 373 0.61 -8.98 -36.26
C MET A 373 -0.91 -8.85 -36.07
N ASP A 374 -1.60 -8.27 -37.05
CA ASP A 374 -3.04 -8.38 -37.17
C ASP A 374 -3.42 -9.81 -37.59
N GLU A 375 -3.73 -10.68 -36.65
CA GLU A 375 -3.93 -12.13 -36.88
C GLU A 375 -5.06 -12.47 -37.86
N ARG A 376 -5.91 -11.51 -38.23
CA ARG A 376 -6.87 -11.64 -39.35
C ARG A 376 -6.17 -11.89 -40.70
N PHE A 377 -4.88 -11.55 -40.80
CA PHE A 377 -4.05 -11.71 -41.99
C PHE A 377 -3.04 -12.87 -41.85
N MET A 378 -3.08 -13.65 -40.77
CA MET A 378 -2.25 -14.84 -40.57
C MET A 378 -2.31 -15.76 -41.78
N THR A 379 -1.17 -16.37 -42.17
CA THR A 379 -0.89 -17.07 -43.44
C THR A 379 -0.64 -16.22 -44.69
N HIS A 380 -0.94 -14.92 -44.68
CA HIS A 380 -0.76 -14.04 -45.82
C HIS A 380 0.26 -12.94 -45.54
N LYS A 381 0.67 -12.25 -46.61
CA LYS A 381 1.61 -11.14 -46.56
C LYS A 381 0.97 -9.97 -45.84
N HIS A 382 1.57 -9.56 -44.73
CA HIS A 382 1.11 -8.49 -43.85
C HIS A 382 1.89 -7.18 -44.09
N GLU A 383 1.24 -6.05 -43.81
CA GLU A 383 1.87 -4.73 -43.76
C GLU A 383 2.47 -4.43 -42.38
N PHE A 384 1.81 -4.81 -41.28
CA PHE A 384 2.19 -4.33 -39.94
C PHE A 384 2.71 -5.43 -39.01
N ILE A 385 3.84 -5.13 -38.36
CA ILE A 385 4.35 -5.91 -37.24
C ILE A 385 4.52 -5.04 -35.98
N PHE A 386 4.06 -5.58 -34.86
CA PHE A 386 4.20 -5.01 -33.52
C PHE A 386 5.23 -5.83 -32.73
N LEU A 387 6.14 -5.16 -32.05
CA LEU A 387 7.27 -5.78 -31.34
C LEU A 387 7.40 -5.20 -29.93
N ASN A 388 7.79 -6.05 -28.98
CA ASN A 388 8.31 -5.61 -27.69
C ASN A 388 9.81 -5.32 -27.86
N VAL A 389 10.30 -4.16 -27.43
CA VAL A 389 11.64 -3.65 -27.82
C VAL A 389 12.41 -3.00 -26.67
N PHE A 390 13.73 -2.99 -26.80
CA PHE A 390 14.59 -2.12 -26.00
C PHE A 390 14.92 -0.84 -26.77
N ILE A 391 14.34 0.27 -26.33
CA ILE A 391 14.63 1.63 -26.80
C ILE A 391 15.77 2.19 -25.94
N PRO A 392 16.97 2.44 -26.49
CA PRO A 392 18.11 2.91 -25.71
C PRO A 392 18.03 4.41 -25.42
N GLU A 393 18.38 4.82 -24.19
CA GLU A 393 18.39 6.25 -23.79
C GLU A 393 19.57 7.03 -24.41
N THR A 394 20.65 6.35 -24.82
CA THR A 394 21.82 6.95 -25.46
C THR A 394 22.36 6.02 -26.56
N SER A 395 23.11 6.57 -27.52
CA SER A 395 23.58 5.85 -28.72
C SER A 395 24.71 4.82 -28.48
N GLN A 396 24.89 4.33 -27.24
CA GLN A 396 25.81 3.24 -26.92
C GLN A 396 24.97 2.05 -26.43
N GLY A 397 24.65 1.15 -27.35
CA GLY A 397 23.94 -0.09 -27.03
C GLY A 397 24.80 -1.05 -26.18
N GLY A 398 24.20 -1.97 -25.44
CA GLY A 398 22.75 -2.18 -25.30
C GLY A 398 22.43 -3.05 -24.08
N THR A 399 21.20 -3.56 -24.01
CA THR A 399 20.86 -4.62 -23.05
C THR A 399 20.15 -5.73 -23.81
N ASN A 400 20.57 -6.98 -23.57
CA ASN A 400 19.98 -8.20 -24.15
C ASN A 400 18.47 -8.27 -23.83
N ILE A 401 17.69 -8.98 -24.65
CA ILE A 401 16.22 -9.14 -24.47
C ILE A 401 15.83 -9.66 -23.06
N PHE A 402 16.73 -10.40 -22.37
CA PHE A 402 16.54 -10.87 -20.97
C PHE A 402 16.90 -9.86 -19.89
N HIS A 403 17.57 -8.75 -20.23
CA HIS A 403 17.83 -7.66 -19.31
C HIS A 403 16.63 -6.69 -19.21
N GLY A 404 15.59 -6.92 -20.02
CA GLY A 404 14.31 -6.23 -20.00
C GLY A 404 14.04 -5.38 -21.24
N LEU A 405 12.83 -5.50 -21.78
CA LEU A 405 12.31 -4.67 -22.87
C LEU A 405 11.51 -3.50 -22.27
N ASN A 406 11.64 -2.29 -22.80
CA ASN A 406 11.18 -1.04 -22.15
C ASN A 406 10.22 -0.20 -23.01
N GLY A 407 9.83 -0.72 -24.18
CA GLY A 407 8.94 -0.05 -25.11
C GLY A 407 8.35 -1.01 -26.14
N LEU A 408 7.50 -0.47 -27.01
CA LEU A 408 6.92 -1.16 -28.16
C LEU A 408 7.32 -0.47 -29.46
N ALA A 409 7.39 -1.25 -30.53
CA ALA A 409 7.54 -0.75 -31.89
C ALA A 409 6.33 -1.18 -32.76
N MET A 410 5.92 -0.30 -33.67
CA MET A 410 4.97 -0.58 -34.75
C MET A 410 5.69 -0.27 -36.06
N HIS A 411 5.92 -1.27 -36.90
CA HIS A 411 6.63 -1.15 -38.17
C HIS A 411 5.70 -1.45 -39.36
N SER A 412 5.76 -0.62 -40.40
CA SER A 412 5.09 -0.86 -41.69
C SER A 412 6.09 -1.38 -42.72
N HIS A 413 5.87 -2.59 -43.22
CA HIS A 413 6.65 -3.19 -44.30
C HIS A 413 6.47 -2.47 -45.64
N TYR A 414 5.40 -1.70 -45.83
CA TYR A 414 5.15 -0.94 -47.06
C TYR A 414 5.96 0.36 -47.11
N THR A 415 5.98 1.12 -46.00
CA THR A 415 6.69 2.41 -45.92
C THR A 415 8.13 2.28 -45.41
N GLY A 416 8.44 1.22 -44.66
CA GLY A 416 9.67 1.08 -43.89
C GLY A 416 9.71 1.93 -42.60
N GLU A 417 8.64 2.65 -42.26
CA GLU A 417 8.55 3.48 -41.06
C GLU A 417 8.36 2.62 -39.80
N THR A 418 9.03 2.99 -38.71
CA THR A 418 8.80 2.42 -37.38
C THR A 418 8.45 3.51 -36.37
N LYS A 419 7.28 3.38 -35.73
CA LYS A 419 6.83 4.21 -34.61
C LYS A 419 7.14 3.53 -33.29
N TRP A 420 7.35 4.31 -32.24
CA TRP A 420 7.86 3.82 -30.96
C TRP A 420 7.02 4.32 -29.78
N PHE A 421 6.70 3.42 -28.86
CA PHE A 421 6.16 3.76 -27.55
C PHE A 421 7.21 3.44 -26.47
N PHE A 422 7.67 4.45 -25.73
CA PHE A 422 8.59 4.26 -24.62
C PHE A 422 7.83 4.30 -23.29
N ALA A 423 7.84 3.21 -22.53
CA ALA A 423 7.12 3.15 -21.26
C ALA A 423 7.78 3.98 -20.15
N GLY A 424 9.06 4.33 -20.30
CA GLY A 424 9.85 5.08 -19.33
C GLY A 424 10.93 4.23 -18.66
N LYS A 425 12.01 4.89 -18.23
CA LYS A 425 13.26 4.29 -17.75
C LYS A 425 13.13 3.24 -16.62
N ASP A 426 12.13 3.42 -15.75
CA ASP A 426 11.87 2.57 -14.59
C ASP A 426 10.72 1.57 -14.88
N SER A 427 10.52 1.20 -16.15
CA SER A 427 9.45 0.32 -16.59
C SER A 427 9.94 -0.78 -17.53
N LEU A 428 9.30 -1.95 -17.45
CA LEU A 428 9.44 -3.03 -18.41
C LEU A 428 8.10 -3.27 -19.10
N VAL A 429 8.12 -3.65 -20.38
CA VAL A 429 6.94 -3.93 -21.19
C VAL A 429 6.91 -5.41 -21.53
N GLN A 430 5.70 -5.97 -21.58
CA GLN A 430 5.43 -7.38 -21.89
C GLN A 430 4.81 -7.53 -23.29
N GLU A 431 4.57 -8.75 -23.77
CA GLU A 431 4.01 -9.01 -25.11
C GLU A 431 2.81 -8.09 -25.44
N PRO A 432 2.86 -7.34 -26.56
CA PRO A 432 1.75 -6.53 -27.04
C PRO A 432 0.71 -7.38 -27.77
N ILE A 433 -0.58 -7.07 -27.64
CA ILE A 433 -1.67 -7.76 -28.33
C ILE A 433 -2.48 -6.77 -29.18
N PHE A 434 -2.69 -7.11 -30.45
CA PHE A 434 -3.50 -6.31 -31.36
C PHE A 434 -5.01 -6.57 -31.17
N ILE A 435 -5.80 -5.49 -31.22
CA ILE A 435 -7.27 -5.49 -31.16
C ILE A 435 -7.77 -4.69 -32.37
N PRO A 436 -8.46 -5.30 -33.35
CA PRO A 436 -8.94 -4.59 -34.53
C PRO A 436 -10.05 -3.59 -34.17
N ARG A 437 -10.10 -2.44 -34.85
CA ARG A 437 -11.10 -1.38 -34.58
C ARG A 437 -12.54 -1.85 -34.83
N THR A 438 -12.70 -2.60 -35.90
CA THR A 438 -13.91 -3.34 -36.31
C THR A 438 -13.46 -4.61 -37.02
N THR A 439 -14.35 -5.60 -37.17
CA THR A 439 -14.02 -6.87 -37.86
C THR A 439 -13.54 -6.67 -39.30
N ASP A 440 -14.05 -5.63 -39.97
CA ASP A 440 -13.78 -5.21 -41.35
C ASP A 440 -12.78 -4.04 -41.45
N ALA A 441 -12.19 -3.58 -40.35
CA ALA A 441 -11.18 -2.51 -40.37
C ALA A 441 -9.98 -2.92 -41.23
N PRO A 442 -9.29 -1.97 -41.90
CA PRO A 442 -8.01 -2.25 -42.58
C PRO A 442 -7.00 -2.94 -41.67
N GLU A 443 -6.00 -3.59 -42.28
CA GLU A 443 -4.91 -4.21 -41.52
C GLU A 443 -4.27 -3.18 -40.56
N GLY A 444 -4.07 -3.58 -39.31
CA GLY A 444 -3.41 -2.74 -38.31
C GLY A 444 -4.22 -1.52 -37.84
N ASP A 445 -5.44 -1.27 -38.34
CA ASP A 445 -6.30 -0.21 -37.79
C ASP A 445 -7.04 -0.71 -36.54
N GLY A 446 -6.61 -0.25 -35.37
CA GLY A 446 -7.10 -0.74 -34.09
C GLY A 446 -6.28 -0.21 -32.92
N TRP A 447 -6.09 -1.07 -31.92
CA TRP A 447 -5.36 -0.79 -30.70
C TRP A 447 -4.34 -1.87 -30.39
N ILE A 448 -3.34 -1.50 -29.62
CA ILE A 448 -2.40 -2.42 -28.98
C ILE A 448 -2.61 -2.34 -27.46
N ILE A 449 -2.85 -3.48 -26.82
CA ILE A 449 -2.84 -3.61 -25.37
C ILE A 449 -1.57 -4.32 -24.92
N ALA A 450 -0.89 -3.81 -23.89
CA ALA A 450 0.31 -4.43 -23.34
C ALA A 450 0.38 -4.22 -21.82
N MET A 451 1.00 -5.16 -21.10
CA MET A 451 1.29 -4.99 -19.68
C MET A 451 2.63 -4.27 -19.49
N VAL A 452 2.65 -3.30 -18.58
CA VAL A 452 3.82 -2.50 -18.20
C VAL A 452 4.07 -2.67 -16.71
N GLU A 453 5.23 -3.21 -16.35
CA GLU A 453 5.73 -3.25 -14.98
C GLU A 453 6.30 -1.87 -14.61
N ARG A 454 5.80 -1.27 -13.52
CA ARG A 454 6.32 0.00 -12.97
C ARG A 454 7.24 -0.29 -11.79
N ARG A 455 8.52 -0.56 -12.08
CA ARG A 455 9.50 -1.09 -11.12
C ARG A 455 9.61 -0.27 -9.83
N VAL A 456 9.71 1.06 -9.95
CA VAL A 456 9.82 1.98 -8.79
C VAL A 456 8.51 2.08 -8.00
N ALA A 457 7.36 1.94 -8.65
CA ALA A 457 6.05 1.98 -8.00
C ALA A 457 5.58 0.61 -7.49
N ASN A 458 6.33 -0.47 -7.78
CA ASN A 458 6.00 -1.86 -7.46
C ASN A 458 4.56 -2.25 -7.85
N ARG A 459 4.12 -1.84 -9.04
CA ARG A 459 2.81 -2.20 -9.61
C ARG A 459 2.89 -2.51 -11.09
N SER A 460 1.87 -3.18 -11.62
CA SER A 460 1.68 -3.36 -13.07
C SER A 460 0.55 -2.46 -13.58
N GLU A 461 0.59 -2.10 -14.86
CA GLU A 461 -0.45 -1.34 -15.55
C GLU A 461 -0.72 -2.02 -16.90
N LEU A 462 -1.95 -1.99 -17.41
CA LEU A 462 -2.20 -2.26 -18.83
C LEU A 462 -2.24 -0.92 -19.56
N VAL A 463 -1.48 -0.78 -20.64
CA VAL A 463 -1.55 0.39 -21.53
C VAL A 463 -2.32 0.03 -22.78
N VAL A 464 -3.17 0.94 -23.25
CA VAL A 464 -3.88 0.85 -24.52
C VAL A 464 -3.35 1.97 -25.43
N LEU A 465 -2.76 1.59 -26.56
CA LEU A 465 -2.25 2.49 -27.60
C LEU A 465 -3.20 2.43 -28.81
N ASP A 466 -3.54 3.56 -29.42
CA ASP A 466 -4.21 3.57 -30.73
C ASP A 466 -3.17 3.53 -31.83
N THR A 467 -3.30 2.65 -32.83
CA THR A 467 -2.29 2.51 -33.89
C THR A 467 -2.14 3.76 -34.76
N LYS A 468 -3.13 4.67 -34.73
CA LYS A 468 -3.04 6.00 -35.38
C LYS A 468 -2.17 6.98 -34.59
N GLU A 469 -2.10 6.86 -33.27
CA GLU A 469 -1.32 7.73 -32.35
C GLU A 469 -0.42 6.90 -31.40
N PHE A 470 0.30 5.93 -31.97
CA PHE A 470 1.01 4.85 -31.25
C PHE A 470 2.00 5.31 -30.17
N GLU A 471 2.53 6.53 -30.26
CA GLU A 471 3.59 7.04 -29.37
C GLU A 471 3.14 7.34 -27.94
N LYS A 472 1.83 7.30 -27.65
CA LYS A 472 1.24 7.58 -26.34
C LYS A 472 0.00 6.72 -26.06
N PRO A 473 -0.35 6.44 -24.79
CA PRO A 473 -1.55 5.69 -24.46
C PRO A 473 -2.81 6.56 -24.55
N VAL A 474 -3.89 5.96 -25.02
CA VAL A 474 -5.26 6.51 -24.90
C VAL A 474 -5.90 6.15 -23.56
N ALA A 475 -5.51 5.00 -22.99
CA ALA A 475 -5.88 4.59 -21.64
C ALA A 475 -4.73 3.86 -20.93
N ILE A 476 -4.71 3.97 -19.60
CA ILE A 476 -3.86 3.20 -18.69
C ILE A 476 -4.76 2.63 -17.59
N ILE A 477 -4.78 1.30 -17.45
CA ILE A 477 -5.54 0.59 -16.42
C ILE A 477 -4.56 0.16 -15.33
N GLN A 478 -4.74 0.67 -14.13
CA GLN A 478 -3.78 0.49 -13.04
C GLN A 478 -4.15 -0.68 -12.14
N LEU A 479 -3.23 -1.63 -11.97
CA LEU A 479 -3.37 -2.65 -10.93
C LEU A 479 -2.82 -2.08 -9.60
N PRO A 480 -3.43 -2.41 -8.45
CA PRO A 480 -2.94 -1.98 -7.13
C PRO A 480 -1.70 -2.76 -6.66
N MET A 481 -1.11 -3.60 -7.51
CA MET A 481 -0.03 -4.52 -7.17
C MET A 481 0.84 -4.85 -8.39
N HIS A 482 2.05 -5.37 -8.14
CA HIS A 482 2.90 -5.99 -9.15
C HIS A 482 2.46 -7.44 -9.40
N VAL A 483 2.27 -7.82 -10.65
CA VAL A 483 2.17 -9.22 -11.10
C VAL A 483 3.41 -9.58 -11.93
N LYS A 484 3.85 -10.85 -11.86
CA LYS A 484 5.04 -11.33 -12.58
C LYS A 484 4.90 -11.22 -14.10
N ALA A 485 6.03 -11.23 -14.80
CA ALA A 485 6.07 -11.19 -16.25
C ALA A 485 5.25 -12.33 -16.87
N GLN A 486 4.34 -11.98 -17.79
CA GLN A 486 3.68 -12.97 -18.63
C GLN A 486 4.69 -13.62 -19.57
N ILE A 487 4.41 -14.84 -20.02
CA ILE A 487 5.03 -15.34 -21.26
C ILE A 487 4.16 -14.84 -22.41
N HIS A 488 3.02 -15.50 -22.68
CA HIS A 488 2.07 -15.06 -23.69
C HIS A 488 0.67 -14.75 -23.15
N GLY A 489 -0.08 -13.99 -23.94
CA GLY A 489 -1.50 -13.78 -23.81
C GLY A 489 -2.20 -13.62 -25.16
N ASN A 490 -3.53 -13.55 -25.12
CA ASN A 490 -4.38 -13.33 -26.29
C ASN A 490 -5.63 -12.53 -25.93
N TRP A 491 -6.12 -11.75 -26.90
CA TRP A 491 -7.41 -11.08 -26.85
C TRP A 491 -8.51 -11.99 -27.37
N VAL A 492 -9.67 -12.00 -26.70
CA VAL A 492 -10.88 -12.69 -27.13
C VAL A 492 -12.02 -11.69 -27.15
N ASP A 493 -12.46 -11.28 -28.35
CA ASP A 493 -13.58 -10.36 -28.55
C ASP A 493 -14.88 -10.98 -27.97
N ALA A 494 -15.70 -10.18 -27.29
CA ALA A 494 -16.94 -10.64 -26.68
C ALA A 494 -17.88 -11.35 -27.67
N LYS A 495 -17.90 -10.92 -28.94
CA LYS A 495 -18.73 -11.49 -30.02
C LYS A 495 -18.27 -12.87 -30.49
N SER A 496 -17.02 -13.24 -30.20
CA SER A 496 -16.49 -14.59 -30.51
C SER A 496 -16.97 -15.66 -29.52
N ARG A 497 -17.61 -15.26 -28.42
CA ARG A 497 -18.05 -16.14 -27.34
C ARG A 497 -19.56 -16.36 -27.36
N LYS A 498 -20.00 -17.58 -27.00
CA LYS A 498 -21.43 -17.92 -26.89
C LYS A 498 -22.13 -17.25 -25.71
N SER A 499 -21.41 -17.09 -24.61
CA SER A 499 -21.82 -16.34 -23.42
C SER A 499 -20.65 -15.52 -22.91
N VAL A 500 -20.98 -14.44 -22.20
CA VAL A 500 -20.05 -13.53 -21.52
C VAL A 500 -20.65 -13.29 -20.14
N ASP A 501 -20.24 -14.11 -19.18
CA ASP A 501 -20.62 -13.93 -17.79
C ASP A 501 -19.60 -13.01 -17.09
N SER A 502 -19.99 -12.45 -15.94
CA SER A 502 -19.09 -11.56 -15.20
C SER A 502 -17.96 -12.35 -14.56
N ILE A 503 -16.73 -11.84 -14.74
CA ILE A 503 -15.53 -12.39 -14.08
C ILE A 503 -15.34 -11.86 -12.65
N VAL A 504 -16.29 -11.08 -12.13
CA VAL A 504 -16.32 -10.60 -10.73
C VAL A 504 -17.67 -10.93 -10.12
N ARG A 505 -17.72 -11.06 -8.79
CA ARG A 505 -18.94 -11.31 -8.02
C ARG A 505 -19.99 -10.24 -8.33
N GLN A 506 -21.06 -10.66 -8.99
CA GLN A 506 -22.26 -9.84 -9.19
C GLN A 506 -23.12 -9.79 -7.92
N ILE A 507 -23.74 -8.63 -7.71
CA ILE A 507 -24.77 -8.45 -6.68
C ILE A 507 -26.13 -8.63 -7.38
N GLY A 508 -26.85 -9.69 -7.00
CA GLY A 508 -28.19 -9.95 -7.54
C GLY A 508 -29.25 -8.96 -7.05
N ASP A 509 -30.52 -9.21 -7.40
CA ASP A 509 -31.65 -8.33 -7.07
C ASP A 509 -31.70 -7.96 -5.57
N VAL A 510 -31.25 -6.74 -5.27
CA VAL A 510 -31.35 -6.17 -3.93
C VAL A 510 -32.80 -5.78 -3.72
N LYS A 511 -33.46 -6.42 -2.73
CA LYS A 511 -34.80 -6.03 -2.31
C LYS A 511 -34.76 -4.60 -1.75
N ILE A 512 -35.05 -3.62 -2.62
CA ILE A 512 -35.15 -2.22 -2.25
C ILE A 512 -36.17 -2.08 -1.12
N SER A 513 -35.75 -1.42 -0.04
CA SER A 513 -36.47 -1.47 1.24
C SER A 513 -37.81 -0.72 1.25
N GLY A 514 -38.12 0.04 0.20
CA GLY A 514 -39.24 1.01 0.18
C GLY A 514 -39.06 2.16 1.19
N LYS A 515 -37.84 2.35 1.71
CA LYS A 515 -37.48 3.39 2.68
C LYS A 515 -36.42 4.35 2.12
N GLY A 516 -36.44 4.57 0.80
CA GLY A 516 -35.62 5.61 0.19
C GLY A 516 -36.00 6.98 0.78
N ALA A 517 -35.04 7.91 0.85
CA ALA A 517 -35.26 9.21 1.49
C ALA A 517 -36.36 10.09 0.84
N LEU A 518 -36.87 9.67 -0.32
CA LEU A 518 -37.92 10.33 -1.10
C LEU A 518 -39.24 9.54 -1.16
N GLU A 519 -39.33 8.36 -0.53
CA GLU A 519 -40.56 7.57 -0.50
C GLU A 519 -41.61 8.26 0.40
N PRO A 520 -42.86 8.47 -0.09
CA PRO A 520 -43.85 9.25 0.64
C PRO A 520 -44.38 8.48 1.87
N ILE A 521 -44.41 9.17 3.01
CA ILE A 521 -45.02 8.65 4.23
C ILE A 521 -46.55 8.76 4.10
N GLU A 522 -47.26 7.64 4.02
CA GLU A 522 -48.72 7.60 4.13
C GLU A 522 -49.15 7.94 5.57
N VAL A 523 -49.35 9.23 5.86
CA VAL A 523 -49.82 9.70 7.16
C VAL A 523 -51.34 9.54 7.25
N SER A 524 -51.80 8.42 7.82
CA SER A 524 -53.19 8.32 8.26
C SER A 524 -53.44 9.27 9.46
N ASN A 525 -54.49 10.10 9.32
CA ASN A 525 -54.72 11.25 10.19
C ASN A 525 -55.03 10.89 11.66
N ALA A 526 -54.17 11.27 12.61
CA ALA A 526 -54.60 11.48 13.99
C ALA A 526 -53.72 12.47 14.79
N TYR A 527 -54.27 13.67 15.03
CA TYR A 527 -54.12 14.59 16.18
C TYR A 527 -53.57 16.00 15.98
N ARG A 528 -54.30 16.95 16.59
CA ARG A 528 -54.15 18.41 16.49
C ARG A 528 -53.32 18.99 17.65
N PHE A 529 -52.55 20.03 17.36
CA PHE A 529 -51.84 20.86 18.35
C PHE A 529 -52.77 21.86 19.09
N PRO A 530 -52.51 22.17 20.37
CA PRO A 530 -52.84 23.44 21.00
C PRO A 530 -51.67 24.44 20.98
N LYS A 531 -51.98 25.74 21.07
CA LYS A 531 -51.05 26.89 20.89
C LYS A 531 -50.48 27.46 22.22
N PRO A 532 -49.40 28.27 22.17
CA PRO A 532 -48.60 28.65 23.36
C PRO A 532 -49.02 29.98 24.02
N ASN A 533 -48.56 30.20 25.26
CA ASN A 533 -48.69 31.48 25.98
C ASN A 533 -47.34 32.21 26.14
N LYS A 534 -47.39 33.55 26.09
CA LYS A 534 -46.24 34.48 26.21
C LYS A 534 -46.20 35.17 27.58
N VAL A 535 -44.99 35.42 28.11
CA VAL A 535 -44.62 36.57 28.97
C VAL A 535 -43.12 36.85 28.70
N LEU A 536 -42.71 37.88 27.94
CA LEU A 536 -42.54 39.31 28.27
C LEU A 536 -41.31 39.66 29.16
N LEU A 537 -40.50 40.59 28.66
CA LEU A 537 -39.23 41.08 29.22
C LEU A 537 -39.42 42.31 30.13
N SER A 538 -38.46 42.54 31.03
CA SER A 538 -38.07 43.91 31.41
C SER A 538 -36.62 44.02 31.92
N SER A 539 -36.00 45.17 31.65
CA SER A 539 -34.56 45.48 31.78
C SER A 539 -34.20 46.33 33.02
N SER A 540 -32.92 46.30 33.45
CA SER A 540 -32.22 47.53 33.91
C SER A 540 -30.69 47.36 34.00
N THR A 541 -29.94 48.42 33.61
CA THR A 541 -28.46 48.50 33.63
C THR A 541 -27.91 49.34 34.82
N PRO A 542 -26.61 49.22 35.18
CA PRO A 542 -26.07 49.77 36.45
C PRO A 542 -25.22 51.06 36.33
N ARG A 543 -25.06 51.75 37.48
CA ARG A 543 -24.05 52.80 37.82
C ARG A 543 -23.83 52.71 39.36
N HIS A 544 -22.70 53.04 40.02
CA HIS A 544 -21.39 53.59 39.61
C HIS A 544 -20.32 53.17 40.69
N ARG A 545 -19.09 53.71 40.89
CA ARG A 545 -18.44 54.97 40.46
C ARG A 545 -16.95 54.83 40.05
N LYS A 546 -15.96 54.99 40.96
CA LYS A 546 -14.50 55.13 40.68
C LYS A 546 -13.56 54.90 41.89
N GLY A 547 -12.34 54.43 41.60
CA GLY A 547 -11.09 54.62 42.36
C GLY A 547 -9.87 54.56 41.41
N LEU A 548 -8.77 55.29 41.68
CA LEU A 548 -7.63 55.46 40.75
C LEU A 548 -6.44 54.51 41.02
N PRO A 549 -5.65 54.11 39.99
CA PRO A 549 -4.51 53.18 40.14
C PRO A 549 -3.15 53.86 40.41
N LYS A 550 -2.18 53.09 40.94
CA LYS A 550 -0.77 53.50 41.14
C LYS A 550 0.12 53.08 39.95
N VAL A 551 1.03 53.94 39.52
CA VAL A 551 1.89 53.76 38.32
C VAL A 551 3.28 53.24 38.70
N ARG A 552 3.91 52.44 37.82
CA ARG A 552 5.08 51.58 38.11
C ARG A 552 6.43 52.07 37.56
N THR A 553 6.61 53.34 37.19
CA THR A 553 7.73 53.78 36.31
C THR A 553 8.80 54.72 36.91
N GLY A 554 8.61 55.23 38.13
CA GLY A 554 9.52 56.23 38.74
C GLY A 554 10.91 55.74 39.19
N CYS A 555 11.86 56.69 39.37
CA CYS A 555 13.26 56.43 39.77
C CYS A 555 13.38 55.75 41.14
N MET A 556 14.50 55.05 41.37
CA MET A 556 14.70 54.28 42.60
C MET A 556 14.66 55.15 43.87
N THR A 557 15.34 56.30 43.88
CA THR A 557 15.35 57.21 45.04
C THR A 557 13.95 57.74 45.39
N CYS A 558 13.12 58.06 44.39
CA CYS A 558 11.73 58.49 44.62
C CYS A 558 10.83 57.33 45.08
N ARG A 559 11.03 56.12 44.52
CA ARG A 559 10.32 54.89 44.94
C ARG A 559 10.61 54.54 46.41
N ILE A 560 11.88 54.54 46.83
CA ILE A 560 12.28 54.30 48.23
C ILE A 560 11.61 55.33 49.15
N ARG A 561 11.61 56.60 48.76
CA ARG A 561 10.95 57.70 49.48
C ARG A 561 9.42 57.69 49.38
N LYS A 562 8.81 56.73 48.68
CA LYS A 562 7.35 56.60 48.43
C LYS A 562 6.70 57.88 47.85
N ILE A 563 7.47 58.69 47.11
CA ILE A 563 6.99 59.90 46.43
C ILE A 563 6.91 59.67 44.92
N LYS A 564 5.91 60.27 44.26
CA LYS A 564 5.78 60.20 42.80
C LYS A 564 7.00 60.87 42.13
N CYS A 565 7.60 60.19 41.17
CA CYS A 565 8.72 60.68 40.36
C CYS A 565 8.21 61.41 39.12
N ASP A 566 9.01 62.35 38.62
CA ASP A 566 8.80 63.10 37.37
C ASP A 566 9.46 62.48 36.13
N GLU A 567 10.22 61.40 36.30
CA GLU A 567 10.78 60.54 35.24
C GLU A 567 11.82 61.19 34.28
N ALA A 568 12.26 62.42 34.57
CA ALA A 568 13.35 63.09 33.85
C ALA A 568 14.70 62.34 33.97
N ARG A 569 15.47 62.34 32.88
CA ARG A 569 16.83 61.75 32.76
C ARG A 569 17.86 62.87 32.47
N PRO A 570 19.12 62.77 32.93
CA PRO A 570 19.72 61.64 33.64
C PRO A 570 19.32 61.49 35.13
N GLY A 571 18.67 62.49 35.73
CA GLY A 571 18.13 62.40 37.09
C GLY A 571 16.86 63.22 37.27
N CYS A 572 15.94 62.75 38.12
CA CYS A 572 14.65 63.40 38.33
C CYS A 572 14.78 64.73 39.10
N GLN A 573 13.95 65.71 38.74
CA GLN A 573 13.93 67.05 39.34
C GLN A 573 13.71 66.99 40.85
N ARG A 574 12.91 66.04 41.36
CA ARG A 574 12.67 65.87 42.80
C ARG A 574 13.87 65.39 43.61
N CYS A 575 14.83 64.72 42.98
CA CYS A 575 16.08 64.38 43.65
C CYS A 575 17.05 65.57 43.61
N VAL A 576 17.30 66.09 42.40
CA VAL A 576 18.25 67.19 42.17
C VAL A 576 17.87 68.44 42.97
N GLY A 577 16.62 68.89 42.87
CA GLY A 577 16.11 70.08 43.58
C GLY A 577 16.02 69.93 45.10
N THR A 578 16.27 68.74 45.65
CA THR A 578 16.39 68.54 47.11
C THR A 578 17.82 68.19 47.54
N GLY A 579 18.81 68.47 46.70
CA GLY A 579 20.24 68.25 46.96
C GLY A 579 20.66 66.79 47.00
N ARG A 580 19.85 65.87 46.47
CA ARG A 580 20.06 64.41 46.59
C ARG A 580 20.45 63.80 45.24
N LYS A 581 21.45 62.90 45.28
CA LYS A 581 21.79 62.06 44.12
C LYS A 581 20.56 61.25 43.70
N CYS A 582 20.33 61.18 42.38
CA CYS A 582 19.25 60.37 41.81
C CYS A 582 19.84 59.04 41.33
N ASP A 583 19.41 57.93 41.91
CA ASP A 583 19.95 56.58 41.65
C ASP A 583 19.38 55.96 40.35
N GLY A 584 18.97 56.81 39.42
CA GLY A 584 18.45 56.43 38.11
C GLY A 584 17.14 55.63 38.10
N TYR A 585 16.84 55.14 36.90
CA TYR A 585 15.78 54.19 36.56
C TYR A 585 16.55 52.95 36.17
N GLY A 586 16.70 52.02 37.12
CA GLY A 586 17.85 51.12 37.14
C GLY A 586 17.97 50.22 35.92
N ASP A 587 19.22 50.08 35.44
CA ASP A 587 19.72 48.87 34.80
C ASP A 587 21.23 48.69 35.05
N THR A 588 21.59 47.41 35.23
CA THR A 588 22.90 46.71 35.09
C THR A 588 24.15 46.98 35.98
N HIS A 589 24.95 45.88 36.10
CA HIS A 589 26.37 45.72 36.49
C HIS A 589 26.75 45.51 37.98
N SER A 590 27.81 44.76 38.37
CA SER A 590 28.57 43.59 37.82
C SER A 590 29.76 43.26 38.76
N VAL A 591 30.15 41.99 38.98
CA VAL A 591 31.49 41.63 39.54
C VAL A 591 32.07 40.35 38.89
N THR A 592 33.29 40.50 38.35
CA THR A 592 34.29 39.56 37.77
C THR A 592 34.12 38.04 37.99
N GLN A 593 34.16 37.17 36.96
CA GLN A 593 35.26 36.86 35.99
C GLN A 593 36.55 36.30 36.62
N GLN A 594 36.66 34.96 36.67
CA GLN A 594 37.89 34.25 36.34
C GLN A 594 37.71 33.55 34.99
N THR A 595 38.69 33.71 34.10
CA THR A 595 38.62 33.22 32.71
C THR A 595 39.04 31.76 32.60
N MET A 596 38.09 30.88 32.34
CA MET A 596 38.34 29.70 31.51
C MET A 596 37.64 29.92 30.16
N SER A 597 38.40 29.78 29.08
CA SER A 597 37.98 30.13 27.73
C SER A 597 36.87 29.20 27.22
N THR A 598 35.63 29.71 27.20
CA THR A 598 34.62 29.24 26.25
C THR A 598 35.14 29.52 24.84
N PRO A 599 35.25 28.51 23.94
CA PRO A 599 35.62 28.77 22.57
C PRO A 599 34.57 29.69 21.92
N GLU A 600 35.03 30.73 21.23
CA GLU A 600 34.16 31.66 20.52
C GLU A 600 33.26 30.90 19.55
N ARG A 601 31.94 31.15 19.58
CA ARG A 601 31.06 30.69 18.50
C ARG A 601 31.50 31.38 17.21
N PRO A 602 31.96 30.66 16.18
CA PRO A 602 32.36 31.30 14.93
C PRO A 602 31.16 32.00 14.29
N PRO A 603 31.37 33.06 13.49
CA PRO A 603 30.32 33.60 12.64
C PRO A 603 30.01 32.60 11.50
N ILE A 604 29.12 31.64 11.79
CA ILE A 604 28.65 30.59 10.87
C ILE A 604 28.12 31.16 9.54
N ALA A 605 27.70 32.43 9.53
CA ALA A 605 27.14 33.16 8.40
C ALA A 605 28.02 33.26 7.13
N ARG A 606 29.34 32.96 7.19
CA ARG A 606 30.25 33.09 6.03
C ARG A 606 30.84 31.78 5.49
N ALA A 607 30.64 30.65 6.17
CA ALA A 607 31.12 29.35 5.71
C ALA A 607 30.03 28.50 5.03
N LEU A 608 28.75 28.77 5.32
CA LEU A 608 27.62 27.94 4.89
C LEU A 608 27.26 28.00 3.39
N SER A 609 27.73 28.99 2.61
CA SER A 609 27.23 29.19 1.24
C SER A 609 27.74 28.21 0.18
N LYS A 610 28.76 27.38 0.48
CA LYS A 610 29.29 26.39 -0.48
C LYS A 610 28.65 25.01 -0.41
N ASP A 611 28.19 24.57 0.76
CA ASP A 611 27.75 23.18 0.98
C ASP A 611 26.22 23.00 1.12
N LEU A 612 25.45 24.09 1.12
CA LEU A 612 24.00 24.06 1.37
C LEU A 612 23.11 23.87 0.14
N GLY A 613 23.69 23.77 -1.06
CA GLY A 613 22.95 23.63 -2.32
C GLY A 613 22.51 24.97 -2.92
N GLY A 614 21.46 24.93 -3.74
CA GLY A 614 20.97 26.12 -4.46
C GLY A 614 20.29 27.17 -3.57
N GLU A 615 20.03 28.35 -4.14
CA GLU A 615 19.46 29.52 -3.44
C GLU A 615 18.19 29.20 -2.64
N LEU A 616 17.33 28.33 -3.16
CA LEU A 616 16.11 27.89 -2.49
C LEU A 616 16.38 27.14 -1.18
N SER A 617 17.39 26.25 -1.15
CA SER A 617 17.75 25.46 0.03
C SER A 617 18.33 26.34 1.15
N LEU A 618 19.09 27.38 0.78
CA LEU A 618 19.56 28.41 1.72
C LEU A 618 18.39 29.21 2.32
N ARG A 619 17.45 29.69 1.49
CA ARG A 619 16.26 30.41 1.94
C ARG A 619 15.36 29.54 2.84
N ALA A 620 15.20 28.27 2.51
CA ALA A 620 14.45 27.31 3.32
C ALA A 620 15.14 27.06 4.69
N PHE A 621 16.47 26.93 4.72
CA PHE A 621 17.23 26.77 5.97
C PHE A 621 17.13 28.00 6.89
N ASP A 622 17.22 29.22 6.34
CA ASP A 622 17.07 30.44 7.13
C ASP A 622 15.65 30.61 7.66
N TYR A 623 14.63 30.24 6.88
CA TYR A 623 13.24 30.20 7.34
C TYR A 623 13.02 29.13 8.42
N TYR A 624 13.66 27.96 8.29
CA TYR A 624 13.62 26.92 9.32
C TYR A 624 14.07 27.49 10.67
N ARG A 625 15.29 28.04 10.68
CA ARG A 625 15.98 28.56 11.87
C ARG A 625 15.29 29.77 12.47
N GLY A 626 14.77 30.68 11.65
CA GLY A 626 14.14 31.92 12.09
C GLY A 626 12.65 31.81 12.40
N HIS A 627 12.00 30.68 12.08
CA HIS A 627 10.55 30.56 12.21
C HIS A 627 10.05 29.15 12.53
N VAL A 628 10.34 28.15 11.68
CA VAL A 628 9.70 26.82 11.75
C VAL A 628 10.08 26.06 13.01
N SER A 629 11.35 26.11 13.42
CA SER A 629 11.90 25.41 14.59
C SER A 629 11.14 25.71 15.89
N HIS A 630 10.69 26.95 16.07
CA HIS A 630 9.95 27.41 17.25
C HIS A 630 8.45 27.10 17.20
N GLN A 631 7.91 26.75 16.03
CA GLN A 631 6.48 26.49 15.84
C GLN A 631 6.19 24.98 15.85
N VAL A 632 7.03 24.18 15.18
CA VAL A 632 6.82 22.73 15.02
C VAL A 632 6.93 21.99 16.37
N GLY A 633 7.87 22.39 17.23
CA GLY A 633 8.12 21.75 18.53
C GLY A 633 7.29 22.24 19.71
N ASP A 634 6.45 23.25 19.50
CA ASP A 634 5.72 23.96 20.56
C ASP A 634 6.67 24.37 21.74
N THR A 635 6.15 24.53 22.95
CA THR A 635 6.95 24.75 24.18
C THR A 635 7.69 23.51 24.69
N VAL A 636 7.59 22.36 24.01
CA VAL A 636 7.86 21.04 24.62
C VAL A 636 9.22 20.46 24.22
N ASP A 637 9.65 20.72 22.97
CA ASP A 637 10.88 20.20 22.34
C ASP A 637 11.72 21.28 21.64
N ILE A 638 11.64 22.53 22.11
CA ILE A 638 12.30 23.69 21.47
C ILE A 638 13.81 23.48 21.27
N ASP A 639 14.50 22.76 22.15
CA ASP A 639 15.93 22.47 22.03
C ASP A 639 16.23 21.39 20.97
N PHE A 640 15.33 20.42 20.75
CA PHE A 640 15.49 19.45 19.67
C PHE A 640 15.35 20.16 18.30
N TRP A 641 14.23 20.86 18.09
CA TRP A 641 13.92 21.50 16.80
C TRP A 641 14.80 22.72 16.52
N GLY A 642 15.13 23.51 17.55
CA GLY A 642 15.84 24.79 17.45
C GLY A 642 17.36 24.74 17.67
N ASP A 643 17.88 23.74 18.38
CA ASP A 643 19.33 23.61 18.64
C ASP A 643 19.91 22.33 18.03
N LEU A 644 19.45 21.12 18.40
CA LEU A 644 20.05 19.87 17.91
C LEU A 644 19.94 19.72 16.38
N VAL A 645 18.73 19.88 15.83
CA VAL A 645 18.49 19.78 14.39
C VAL A 645 19.25 20.85 13.61
N VAL A 646 19.23 22.10 14.09
CA VAL A 646 19.95 23.23 13.46
C VAL A 646 21.46 23.04 13.47
N ARG A 647 22.01 22.47 14.56
CA ARG A 647 23.45 22.20 14.71
C ARG A 647 23.93 21.06 13.81
N LEU A 648 23.12 20.02 13.61
CA LEU A 648 23.50 18.85 12.83
C LEU A 648 23.23 19.01 11.32
N ALA A 649 22.27 19.85 10.91
CA ALA A 649 21.95 20.04 9.49
C ALA A 649 23.13 20.48 8.59
N PRO A 650 24.06 21.37 8.99
CA PRO A 650 25.25 21.65 8.17
C PRO A 650 26.14 20.43 7.93
N THR A 651 26.16 19.46 8.84
CA THR A 651 27.08 18.30 8.84
C THR A 651 26.46 17.01 8.29
N ASP A 652 25.22 17.07 7.78
CA ASP A 652 24.55 15.92 7.16
C ASP A 652 23.54 16.33 6.08
N ALA A 653 23.71 15.78 4.88
CA ALA A 653 22.84 16.08 3.75
C ALA A 653 21.39 15.61 3.97
N ALA A 654 21.17 14.46 4.62
CA ALA A 654 19.82 13.96 4.87
C ALA A 654 19.05 14.89 5.81
N ILE A 655 19.71 15.34 6.89
CA ILE A 655 19.12 16.29 7.85
C ILE A 655 18.81 17.62 7.15
N ARG A 656 19.77 18.16 6.38
CA ARG A 656 19.62 19.42 5.62
C ARG A 656 18.46 19.41 4.64
N HIS A 657 18.33 18.35 3.84
CA HIS A 657 17.25 18.22 2.86
C HIS A 657 15.90 17.99 3.55
N ALA A 658 15.86 17.21 4.64
CA ALA A 658 14.64 17.00 5.42
C ALA A 658 14.09 18.31 6.03
N ILE A 659 14.93 19.14 6.66
CA ILE A 659 14.46 20.43 7.19
C ILE A 659 14.09 21.44 6.10
N SER A 660 14.71 21.33 4.92
CA SER A 660 14.34 22.13 3.76
C SER A 660 12.94 21.75 3.26
N ALA A 661 12.63 20.45 3.18
CA ALA A 661 11.29 19.95 2.87
C ALA A 661 10.25 20.42 3.90
N ILE A 662 10.51 20.20 5.20
CA ILE A 662 9.64 20.67 6.31
C ILE A 662 9.36 22.17 6.18
N SER A 663 10.38 22.97 5.87
CA SER A 663 10.25 24.43 5.76
C SER A 663 9.39 24.88 4.58
N LEU A 664 9.57 24.24 3.43
CA LEU A 664 8.78 24.52 2.23
C LEU A 664 7.31 24.08 2.43
N MET A 665 7.06 22.92 3.02
CA MET A 665 5.70 22.47 3.39
C MET A 665 5.05 23.39 4.43
N TYR A 666 5.80 23.79 5.47
CA TYR A 666 5.29 24.68 6.51
C TYR A 666 4.91 26.05 5.96
N ALA A 667 5.75 26.65 5.11
CA ALA A 667 5.49 27.93 4.45
C ALA A 667 4.23 27.88 3.58
N GLN A 668 4.03 26.77 2.87
CA GLN A 668 2.83 26.58 2.04
C GLN A 668 1.58 26.38 2.91
N LYS A 669 1.61 25.53 3.96
CA LYS A 669 0.47 25.33 4.87
C LYS A 669 0.09 26.58 5.66
N THR A 670 1.05 27.43 6.01
CA THR A 670 0.80 28.72 6.67
C THR A 670 0.37 29.84 5.71
N ASN A 671 0.47 29.62 4.40
CA ASN A 671 0.31 30.65 3.36
C ASN A 671 1.19 31.89 3.64
N ASP A 672 2.47 31.63 3.92
CA ASP A 672 3.41 32.65 4.39
C ASP A 672 3.80 33.65 3.29
N LYS A 673 3.49 34.92 3.52
CA LYS A 673 3.78 36.04 2.59
C LYS A 673 5.27 36.31 2.36
N ARG A 674 6.18 35.60 3.03
CA ARG A 674 7.63 35.64 2.77
C ARG A 674 8.05 34.89 1.49
N ASP A 675 7.10 34.25 0.81
CA ASP A 675 7.18 33.69 -0.55
C ASP A 675 8.49 32.94 -0.86
N ILE A 676 8.70 31.88 -0.08
CA ILE A 676 9.82 30.93 -0.22
C ILE A 676 9.41 29.65 -0.94
N CYS A 677 8.15 29.49 -1.37
CA CYS A 677 7.68 28.26 -1.98
C CYS A 677 6.49 28.50 -2.94
N PRO A 678 6.64 28.30 -4.25
CA PRO A 678 5.57 28.55 -5.22
C PRO A 678 4.54 27.43 -5.36
N ASN A 679 4.80 26.21 -4.86
CA ASN A 679 3.89 25.06 -4.81
C ASN A 679 4.53 23.87 -4.04
N TYR A 680 3.82 22.74 -3.88
CA TYR A 680 4.30 21.57 -3.11
C TYR A 680 5.52 20.85 -3.75
N ARG A 681 5.78 21.04 -5.05
CA ARG A 681 6.73 20.21 -5.82
C ARG A 681 8.19 20.37 -5.35
N PRO A 682 8.74 21.58 -5.10
CA PRO A 682 10.05 21.74 -4.46
C PRO A 682 10.18 21.04 -3.11
N ALA A 683 9.13 20.99 -2.28
CA ALA A 683 9.18 20.33 -0.99
C ALA A 683 9.34 18.81 -1.11
N ILE A 684 8.62 18.19 -2.05
CA ILE A 684 8.76 16.76 -2.39
C ILE A 684 10.15 16.48 -2.98
N VAL A 685 10.70 17.38 -3.80
CA VAL A 685 12.07 17.24 -4.34
C VAL A 685 13.12 17.27 -3.22
N GLU A 686 13.01 18.17 -2.25
CA GLU A 686 13.90 18.15 -1.08
C GLU A 686 13.69 16.90 -0.22
N TYR A 687 12.46 16.40 -0.07
CA TYR A 687 12.23 15.15 0.67
C TYR A 687 12.91 13.95 -0.02
N ASN A 688 12.75 13.82 -1.34
CA ASN A 688 13.42 12.78 -2.13
C ASN A 688 14.95 12.88 -2.05
N LYS A 689 15.53 14.09 -2.04
CA LYS A 689 16.97 14.28 -1.78
C LYS A 689 17.39 13.81 -0.39
N ALA A 690 16.55 14.02 0.63
CA ALA A 690 16.83 13.52 1.98
C ALA A 690 16.83 11.98 2.01
N ILE A 691 15.87 11.32 1.37
CA ILE A 691 15.81 9.86 1.24
C ILE A 691 17.05 9.32 0.49
N LEU A 692 17.42 9.95 -0.63
CA LEU A 692 18.63 9.57 -1.38
C LEU A 692 19.91 9.76 -0.55
N ALA A 693 20.01 10.81 0.25
CA ALA A 693 21.13 11.03 1.15
C ALA A 693 21.21 9.93 2.24
N VAL A 694 20.09 9.46 2.79
CA VAL A 694 20.07 8.29 3.71
C VAL A 694 20.56 7.02 3.00
N ARG A 695 20.16 6.78 1.74
CA ARG A 695 20.65 5.64 0.95
C ARG A 695 22.16 5.67 0.67
N SER A 696 22.79 6.85 0.78
CA SER A 696 24.25 7.01 0.65
C SER A 696 25.04 6.81 1.95
N TRP A 697 24.37 6.63 3.08
CA TRP A 697 25.04 6.31 4.34
C TRP A 697 25.67 4.91 4.30
N PRO A 698 26.86 4.71 4.91
CA PRO A 698 27.45 3.38 5.01
C PRO A 698 26.56 2.46 5.85
N LEU A 699 26.44 1.18 5.44
CA LEU A 699 25.63 0.14 6.09
C LEU A 699 25.94 0.02 7.60
N ALA A 700 27.17 0.33 8.00
CA ALA A 700 27.57 0.50 9.40
C ALA A 700 27.77 2.00 9.74
N THR A 701 26.67 2.71 10.02
CA THR A 701 26.75 4.04 10.65
C THR A 701 27.28 3.89 12.09
N GLU A 702 28.47 4.41 12.38
CA GLU A 702 29.01 4.39 13.76
C GLU A 702 28.11 5.13 14.76
N SER A 703 27.39 6.16 14.30
CA SER A 703 26.44 6.93 15.10
C SER A 703 24.98 6.55 14.82
N ARG A 704 24.20 6.39 15.90
CA ARG A 704 22.74 6.21 15.92
C ARG A 704 21.95 7.51 16.07
N VAL A 705 22.57 8.61 16.52
CA VAL A 705 21.90 9.94 16.62
C VAL A 705 21.35 10.40 15.28
N LYS A 706 22.15 10.33 14.20
CA LYS A 706 21.73 10.77 12.86
C LYS A 706 20.54 9.97 12.31
N PRO A 707 20.54 8.61 12.27
CA PRO A 707 19.37 7.83 11.87
C PRO A 707 18.11 8.09 12.70
N LEU A 708 18.24 8.17 14.04
CA LEU A 708 17.11 8.41 14.93
C LEU A 708 16.49 9.81 14.71
N LEU A 709 17.32 10.82 14.48
CA LEU A 709 16.87 12.18 14.17
C LEU A 709 16.20 12.26 12.80
N VAL A 710 16.79 11.67 11.76
CA VAL A 710 16.20 11.69 10.41
C VAL A 710 14.86 10.96 10.37
N CYS A 711 14.71 9.85 11.11
CA CYS A 711 13.40 9.21 11.26
C CYS A 711 12.35 10.17 11.85
N LEU A 712 12.67 10.96 12.89
CA LEU A 712 11.74 11.98 13.43
C LEU A 712 11.42 13.10 12.43
N LEU A 713 12.40 13.55 11.64
CA LEU A 713 12.17 14.53 10.58
C LEU A 713 11.27 13.97 9.47
N PHE A 714 11.44 12.69 9.11
CA PHE A 714 10.57 12.03 8.14
C PHE A 714 9.16 11.86 8.69
N VAL A 715 8.98 11.46 9.96
CA VAL A 715 7.65 11.47 10.62
C VAL A 715 6.99 12.84 10.53
N CYS A 716 7.75 13.93 10.69
CA CYS A 716 7.23 15.30 10.57
C CYS A 716 6.80 15.64 9.13
N ILE A 717 7.56 15.21 8.13
CA ILE A 717 7.20 15.36 6.71
C ILE A 717 5.94 14.56 6.38
N GLU A 718 5.86 13.29 6.79
CA GLU A 718 4.69 12.44 6.54
C GLU A 718 3.43 12.98 7.25
N PHE A 719 3.57 13.50 8.48
CA PHE A 719 2.49 14.23 9.17
C PHE A 719 2.04 15.49 8.40
N MET A 720 2.96 16.18 7.71
CA MET A 720 2.61 17.31 6.85
C MET A 720 2.03 16.90 5.49
N LEU A 721 2.23 15.66 5.02
CA LEU A 721 1.67 15.17 3.76
C LEU A 721 0.20 14.73 3.91
N GLY A 722 -0.17 14.15 5.05
CA GLY A 722 -1.58 13.90 5.42
C GLY A 722 -1.97 12.41 5.44
N ASP A 723 -3.26 12.13 5.22
CA ASP A 723 -3.86 10.85 5.62
C ASP A 723 -3.45 9.61 4.83
N GLU A 724 -2.96 9.79 3.60
CA GLU A 724 -2.41 8.68 2.79
C GLU A 724 -1.02 8.26 3.29
N HIS A 725 -0.33 9.16 4.02
CA HIS A 725 1.04 9.00 4.49
C HIS A 725 1.15 8.49 5.95
N GLN A 726 0.02 8.20 6.60
CA GLN A 726 -0.06 7.68 7.98
C GLN A 726 0.76 6.40 8.18
N ASN A 727 0.74 5.48 7.20
CA ASN A 727 1.50 4.23 7.25
C ASN A 727 3.02 4.46 7.18
N ALA A 728 3.48 5.41 6.36
CA ALA A 728 4.89 5.77 6.27
C ALA A 728 5.39 6.41 7.57
N ALA A 729 4.59 7.30 8.17
CA ALA A 729 4.87 7.86 9.49
C ALA A 729 4.99 6.76 10.56
N LYS A 730 4.04 5.82 10.62
CA LYS A 730 4.08 4.67 11.54
C LYS A 730 5.36 3.84 11.35
N MET A 731 5.74 3.58 10.11
CA MET A 731 6.97 2.83 9.78
C MET A 731 8.23 3.54 10.28
N HIS A 732 8.36 4.85 10.08
CA HIS A 732 9.52 5.61 10.60
C HIS A 732 9.58 5.61 12.14
N ILE A 733 8.44 5.72 12.83
CA ILE A 733 8.37 5.59 14.30
C ILE A 733 8.84 4.20 14.73
N LEU A 734 8.35 3.14 14.09
CA LEU A 734 8.68 1.76 14.42
C LEU A 734 10.16 1.44 14.21
N GLN A 735 10.75 1.87 13.09
CA GLN A 735 12.18 1.67 12.84
C GLN A 735 13.05 2.48 13.82
N GLY A 736 12.65 3.71 14.16
CA GLY A 736 13.31 4.50 15.20
C GLY A 736 13.26 3.83 16.58
N ARG A 737 12.12 3.25 16.98
CA ARG A 737 11.99 2.47 18.21
C ARG A 737 12.85 1.20 18.21
N ARG A 738 12.95 0.49 17.08
CA ARG A 738 13.87 -0.67 16.93
C ARG A 738 15.34 -0.25 17.05
N LEU A 739 15.72 0.90 16.48
CA LEU A 739 17.05 1.47 16.66
C LEU A 739 17.33 1.81 18.13
N LEU A 740 16.39 2.44 18.85
CA LEU A 740 16.52 2.68 20.29
C LEU A 740 16.67 1.36 21.07
N ALA A 741 15.86 0.35 20.80
CA ALA A 741 15.92 -0.95 21.46
C ALA A 741 17.24 -1.71 21.21
N SER A 742 17.94 -1.41 20.10
CA SER A 742 19.26 -1.98 19.80
C SER A 742 20.43 -1.35 20.58
N LEU A 743 20.20 -0.22 21.27
CA LEU A 743 21.23 0.47 22.03
C LEU A 743 21.61 -0.32 23.29
N LYS A 744 22.93 -0.38 23.56
CA LYS A 744 23.48 -0.96 24.78
C LYS A 744 23.66 0.15 25.81
N ASP A 745 23.36 -0.13 27.08
CA ASP A 745 23.59 0.85 28.16
C ASP A 745 25.09 1.14 28.29
N ARG A 746 25.47 2.33 27.84
CA ARG A 746 26.83 2.86 27.82
C ARG A 746 26.76 4.35 28.12
N LYS A 747 27.72 4.86 28.88
CA LYS A 747 27.91 6.31 29.05
C LYS A 747 28.81 6.81 27.92
N THR A 748 28.18 7.29 26.85
CA THR A 748 28.87 7.99 25.76
C THR A 748 28.14 9.30 25.48
N PRO A 749 28.84 10.35 25.00
CA PRO A 749 28.19 11.63 24.64
C PRO A 749 27.04 11.47 23.65
N GLU A 750 27.10 10.43 22.82
CA GLU A 750 26.03 10.05 21.91
C GLU A 750 24.77 9.57 22.65
N ILE A 751 24.90 8.62 23.57
CA ILE A 751 23.77 8.11 24.35
C ILE A 751 23.16 9.24 25.18
N ASP A 752 23.96 10.20 25.66
CA ASP A 752 23.46 11.36 26.39
C ASP A 752 22.64 12.31 25.49
N ILE A 753 23.04 12.53 24.22
CA ILE A 753 22.19 13.22 23.21
C ILE A 753 20.89 12.44 22.96
N ILE A 754 20.95 11.12 22.84
CA ILE A 754 19.76 10.28 22.61
C ILE A 754 18.80 10.38 23.81
N ARG A 755 19.31 10.26 25.04
CA ARG A 755 18.56 10.41 26.30
C ARG A 755 17.90 11.79 26.41
N GLN A 756 18.64 12.85 26.11
CA GLN A 756 18.17 14.23 26.30
C GLN A 756 17.13 14.66 25.25
N TYR A 757 17.35 14.37 23.96
CA TYR A 757 16.56 14.98 22.87
C TYR A 757 15.68 14.00 22.10
N LEU A 758 16.09 12.74 21.92
CA LEU A 758 15.44 11.84 20.97
C LEU A 758 14.47 10.87 21.66
N ALA A 759 14.92 10.22 22.74
CA ALA A 759 14.12 9.28 23.52
C ALA A 759 12.78 9.88 24.03
N PRO A 760 12.71 11.13 24.53
CA PRO A 760 11.44 11.71 25.00
C PRO A 760 10.39 11.93 23.89
N ILE A 761 10.82 12.09 22.64
CA ILE A 761 9.93 12.27 21.48
C ILE A 761 9.37 10.90 21.06
N TYR A 762 10.23 9.89 20.90
CA TYR A 762 9.80 8.52 20.58
C TYR A 762 8.88 7.90 21.65
N LEU A 763 9.03 8.29 22.91
CA LEU A 763 8.17 7.86 24.01
C LEU A 763 6.76 8.50 23.91
N ARG A 764 6.67 9.78 23.51
CA ARG A 764 5.38 10.46 23.26
C ARG A 764 4.65 9.91 22.04
N LEU A 765 5.37 9.48 21.01
CA LEU A 765 4.82 8.90 19.77
C LEU A 765 4.26 7.46 19.94
N ALA A 766 4.28 6.89 21.15
CA ALA A 766 3.80 5.53 21.42
C ALA A 766 2.34 5.26 20.99
N TYR A 767 1.49 6.29 20.92
CA TYR A 767 0.09 6.16 20.49
C TYR A 767 -0.08 5.94 18.97
N VAL A 768 0.94 6.27 18.15
CA VAL A 768 0.90 6.14 16.67
C VAL A 768 1.39 4.77 16.20
N GLY A 769 2.37 4.18 16.89
CA GLY A 769 3.20 3.10 16.33
C GLY A 769 3.77 2.13 17.36
N ASN A 770 2.90 1.51 18.18
CA ASN A 770 3.32 0.50 19.15
C ASN A 770 3.06 -0.95 18.68
N ASP A 771 3.94 -1.45 17.81
CA ASP A 771 3.94 -2.85 17.38
C ASP A 771 4.84 -3.72 18.28
N ARG A 772 4.58 -3.73 19.60
CA ARG A 772 5.24 -4.56 20.64
C ARG A 772 6.76 -4.35 20.84
N VAL A 773 7.32 -3.20 20.46
CA VAL A 773 8.74 -2.87 20.75
C VAL A 773 8.83 -2.16 22.10
N GLU A 774 9.26 -2.88 23.15
CA GLU A 774 9.44 -2.32 24.51
C GLU A 774 10.44 -1.15 24.48
N PHE A 775 10.10 -0.04 25.14
CA PHE A 775 10.99 1.11 25.23
C PHE A 775 12.20 0.82 26.14
N PRO A 776 13.44 1.06 25.69
CA PRO A 776 14.64 0.76 26.47
C PRO A 776 14.74 1.63 27.73
N ARG A 777 14.44 1.02 28.89
CA ARG A 777 14.39 1.68 30.21
C ARG A 777 15.67 2.45 30.58
N HIS A 778 16.84 1.99 30.11
CA HIS A 778 18.13 2.63 30.36
C HIS A 778 18.32 3.98 29.62
N LEU A 779 17.44 4.34 28.69
CA LEU A 779 17.41 5.66 28.05
C LEU A 779 16.49 6.65 28.76
N LEU A 780 15.82 6.24 29.83
CA LEU A 780 14.90 7.08 30.60
C LEU A 780 15.58 7.54 31.90
N GLN A 781 15.40 8.82 32.23
CA GLN A 781 15.91 9.40 33.46
C GLN A 781 15.25 8.78 34.70
N MET A 782 13.96 8.42 34.60
CA MET A 782 13.21 7.79 35.67
C MET A 782 12.05 6.96 35.11
N THR A 783 11.77 5.81 35.72
CA THR A 783 10.73 4.85 35.29
C THR A 783 9.69 4.52 36.35
N THR A 784 9.86 5.04 37.57
CA THR A 784 8.96 4.84 38.72
C THR A 784 8.65 6.18 39.38
N ALA A 785 7.47 6.32 39.96
CA ALA A 785 7.09 7.55 40.64
C ALA A 785 7.79 7.66 42.03
N PRO A 786 8.50 8.76 42.33
CA PRO A 786 8.98 9.06 43.68
C PRO A 786 7.82 9.50 44.58
N LEU A 787 8.06 9.82 45.86
CA LEU A 787 7.02 10.40 46.73
C LEU A 787 6.58 11.81 46.29
N LYS A 788 7.47 12.56 45.62
CA LYS A 788 7.25 13.88 45.03
C LYS A 788 8.24 14.03 43.88
N PHE A 789 7.80 14.53 42.72
CA PHE A 789 8.72 14.84 41.62
C PHE A 789 9.62 16.05 41.96
N ALA A 790 10.83 16.09 41.38
CA ALA A 790 11.72 17.24 41.48
C ALA A 790 11.41 18.29 40.40
N SER A 791 10.97 17.88 39.22
CA SER A 791 10.62 18.74 38.09
C SER A 791 9.42 18.23 37.27
N LEU A 792 8.84 19.11 36.44
CA LEU A 792 7.87 18.71 35.40
C LEU A 792 8.48 17.73 34.38
N ALA A 793 9.79 17.82 34.09
CA ALA A 793 10.46 16.92 33.16
C ALA A 793 10.48 15.48 33.69
N ASP A 794 10.75 15.29 34.98
CA ASP A 794 10.70 13.99 35.66
C ASP A 794 9.28 13.41 35.64
N ALA A 795 8.28 14.24 35.95
CA ALA A 795 6.88 13.85 35.91
C ALA A 795 6.43 13.42 34.50
N ARG A 796 6.81 14.21 33.48
CA ARG A 796 6.59 13.91 32.06
C ARG A 796 7.23 12.59 31.64
N CYS A 797 8.49 12.36 32.02
CA CYS A 797 9.25 11.16 31.68
C CYS A 797 8.55 9.88 32.22
N VAL A 798 8.20 9.86 33.51
CA VAL A 798 7.52 8.70 34.10
C VAL A 798 6.10 8.54 33.52
N LEU A 799 5.34 9.62 33.31
CA LEU A 799 3.98 9.49 32.76
C LEU A 799 4.01 8.86 31.38
N TYR A 800 4.86 9.35 30.48
CA TYR A 800 4.92 8.84 29.11
C TYR A 800 5.45 7.40 29.04
N TYR A 801 6.30 6.99 29.98
CA TYR A 801 6.70 5.59 30.13
C TYR A 801 5.54 4.69 30.60
N LEU A 802 4.72 5.14 31.56
CA LEU A 802 3.52 4.41 31.97
C LEU A 802 2.46 4.36 30.84
N VAL A 803 2.37 5.41 30.02
CA VAL A 803 1.51 5.46 28.82
C VAL A 803 1.99 4.49 27.73
N ASP A 804 3.31 4.37 27.51
CA ASP A 804 3.91 3.41 26.57
C ASP A 804 3.59 1.95 26.97
N ILE A 805 3.78 1.62 28.25
CA ILE A 805 3.36 0.33 28.82
C ILE A 805 1.85 0.15 28.69
N GLY A 806 1.06 1.21 28.92
CA GLY A 806 -0.40 1.19 28.82
C GLY A 806 -0.90 0.83 27.42
N PHE A 807 -0.38 1.48 26.38
CA PHE A 807 -0.73 1.12 25.00
C PHE A 807 -0.24 -0.28 24.61
N THR A 808 0.91 -0.72 25.13
CA THR A 808 1.40 -2.10 24.93
C THR A 808 0.41 -3.11 25.51
N LEU A 809 -0.02 -2.90 26.77
CA LEU A 809 -0.98 -3.75 27.46
C LEU A 809 -2.34 -3.75 26.77
N ILE A 810 -2.81 -2.60 26.28
CA ILE A 810 -4.05 -2.50 25.50
C ILE A 810 -3.98 -3.38 24.24
N TYR A 811 -2.86 -3.34 23.50
CA TYR A 811 -2.67 -4.17 22.31
C TYR A 811 -2.63 -5.67 22.65
N GLU A 812 -1.96 -6.05 23.74
CA GLU A 812 -1.92 -7.44 24.21
C GLU A 812 -3.28 -7.96 24.66
N VAL A 813 -4.07 -7.16 25.41
CA VAL A 813 -5.42 -7.52 25.83
C VAL A 813 -6.38 -7.66 24.64
N LYS A 814 -6.27 -6.78 23.64
CA LYS A 814 -7.01 -6.91 22.37
C LYS A 814 -6.62 -8.19 21.62
N SER A 815 -5.32 -8.47 21.52
CA SER A 815 -4.80 -9.69 20.87
C SER A 815 -5.08 -10.99 21.64
N TYR A 816 -5.32 -10.92 22.95
CA TYR A 816 -5.78 -12.06 23.75
C TYR A 816 -7.25 -12.36 23.46
N ARG A 817 -8.11 -11.33 23.48
CA ARG A 817 -9.55 -11.48 23.17
C ARG A 817 -9.80 -11.98 21.75
N SER A 818 -9.04 -11.52 20.76
CA SER A 818 -9.22 -11.93 19.37
C SER A 818 -8.90 -13.41 19.09
N LYS A 819 -8.31 -14.15 20.05
CA LYS A 819 -8.11 -15.62 19.98
C LYS A 819 -9.31 -16.41 20.53
N GLY A 820 -10.21 -15.75 21.27
CA GLY A 820 -11.12 -16.34 22.25
C GLY A 820 -12.40 -17.00 21.72
N ALA A 821 -12.36 -17.71 20.59
CA ALA A 821 -13.50 -18.48 20.10
C ALA A 821 -13.16 -19.92 19.64
N ASN A 822 -11.94 -20.18 19.16
CA ASN A 822 -11.58 -21.43 18.47
C ASN A 822 -10.43 -22.25 19.11
N GLU A 823 -9.80 -21.77 20.20
CA GLU A 823 -8.68 -22.47 20.85
C GLU A 823 -8.84 -22.54 22.38
N GLU A 824 -8.38 -23.65 22.97
CA GLU A 824 -8.27 -23.83 24.44
C GLU A 824 -7.18 -22.91 25.01
N THR A 825 -7.51 -21.63 25.20
CA THR A 825 -6.64 -20.67 25.87
C THR A 825 -6.51 -21.02 27.36
N SER A 826 -5.27 -21.16 27.84
CA SER A 826 -5.00 -21.49 29.24
C SER A 826 -5.31 -20.32 30.17
N ASP A 827 -5.90 -20.61 31.34
CA ASP A 827 -6.33 -19.60 32.32
C ASP A 827 -5.17 -18.69 32.80
N THR A 828 -3.91 -19.12 32.63
CA THR A 828 -2.70 -18.40 33.07
C THR A 828 -2.34 -17.15 32.26
N GLU A 829 -2.69 -17.07 30.95
CA GLU A 829 -2.39 -15.87 30.13
C GLU A 829 -3.27 -14.68 30.57
N GLY A 830 -4.56 -14.94 30.82
CA GLY A 830 -5.51 -13.94 31.34
C GLY A 830 -5.11 -13.41 32.72
N ASP A 831 -4.77 -14.30 33.67
CA ASP A 831 -4.28 -13.90 35.00
C ASP A 831 -3.01 -13.03 34.93
N THR A 832 -2.13 -13.32 33.98
CA THR A 832 -0.91 -12.53 33.75
C THR A 832 -1.23 -11.11 33.27
N LEU A 833 -2.15 -10.96 32.31
CA LEU A 833 -2.61 -9.65 31.83
C LEU A 833 -3.32 -8.87 32.95
N GLN A 834 -4.18 -9.53 33.75
CA GLN A 834 -4.88 -8.90 34.87
C GLN A 834 -3.93 -8.46 35.99
N SER A 835 -2.86 -9.22 36.24
CA SER A 835 -1.79 -8.84 37.17
C SER A 835 -1.02 -7.59 36.68
N ARG A 836 -0.67 -7.54 35.38
CA ARG A 836 0.00 -6.39 34.76
C ARG A 836 -0.88 -5.13 34.78
N TYR A 837 -2.18 -5.25 34.53
CA TYR A 837 -3.14 -4.13 34.67
C TYR A 837 -3.19 -3.59 36.11
N LYS A 838 -3.33 -4.46 37.12
CA LYS A 838 -3.32 -4.05 38.54
C LYS A 838 -2.02 -3.33 38.92
N HIS A 839 -0.89 -3.82 38.42
CA HIS A 839 0.41 -3.17 38.64
C HIS A 839 0.47 -1.78 37.99
N LEU A 840 0.15 -1.66 36.70
CA LEU A 840 0.18 -0.38 35.98
C LEU A 840 -0.76 0.67 36.58
N THR A 841 -1.98 0.27 36.96
CA THR A 841 -2.96 1.16 37.59
C THR A 841 -2.46 1.70 38.92
N ARG A 842 -1.77 0.87 39.71
CA ARG A 842 -1.10 1.31 40.94
C ARG A 842 0.04 2.28 40.66
N GLU A 843 0.87 2.05 39.64
CA GLU A 843 1.95 2.98 39.30
C GLU A 843 1.43 4.32 38.74
N LEU A 844 0.32 4.33 38.01
CA LEU A 844 -0.39 5.56 37.62
C LEU A 844 -0.96 6.30 38.84
N ALA A 845 -1.55 5.59 39.81
CA ALA A 845 -1.98 6.19 41.08
C ALA A 845 -0.80 6.77 41.88
N ASN A 846 0.34 6.05 41.98
CA ASN A 846 1.56 6.55 42.60
C ASN A 846 2.05 7.83 41.90
N TRP A 847 2.06 7.84 40.57
CA TRP A 847 2.38 9.01 39.76
C TRP A 847 1.44 10.19 40.10
N ARG A 848 0.13 9.95 40.20
CA ARG A 848 -0.86 11.00 40.52
C ARG A 848 -0.59 11.64 41.88
N HIS A 849 -0.33 10.85 42.92
CA HIS A 849 0.01 11.36 44.24
C HIS A 849 1.31 12.18 44.22
N ALA A 850 2.35 11.65 43.59
CA ALA A 850 3.66 12.31 43.47
C ALA A 850 3.58 13.63 42.68
N PHE A 851 2.71 13.67 41.67
CA PHE A 851 2.46 14.85 40.85
C PHE A 851 1.64 15.90 41.59
N GLN A 852 0.58 15.49 42.31
CA GLN A 852 -0.16 16.39 43.20
C GLN A 852 0.73 16.98 44.31
N ALA A 853 1.64 16.17 44.88
CA ALA A 853 2.64 16.67 45.82
C ALA A 853 3.61 17.65 45.17
N TYR A 854 4.01 17.45 43.91
CA TYR A 854 4.80 18.44 43.18
C TYR A 854 4.04 19.75 43.03
N LEU A 855 2.82 19.72 42.47
CA LEU A 855 1.98 20.90 42.24
C LEU A 855 1.64 21.67 43.53
N ALA A 856 1.48 20.99 44.67
CA ALA A 856 1.20 21.61 45.97
C ALA A 856 2.39 22.39 46.56
N PHE A 857 3.61 22.18 46.04
CA PHE A 857 4.86 22.76 46.56
C PHE A 857 5.68 23.44 45.44
N SER A 858 5.06 23.83 44.33
CA SER A 858 5.73 24.47 43.20
C SER A 858 4.90 25.62 42.64
N ASP A 859 5.46 26.82 42.64
CA ASP A 859 4.91 27.99 41.95
C ASP A 859 5.22 27.88 40.45
N LEU A 860 4.23 27.42 39.66
CA LEU A 860 4.38 27.27 38.21
C LEU A 860 4.06 28.59 37.49
N ASP A 861 4.81 28.88 36.43
CA ASP A 861 4.50 29.98 35.52
C ASP A 861 3.43 29.58 34.47
N GLY A 862 3.20 30.43 33.46
CA GLY A 862 2.21 30.15 32.40
C GLY A 862 2.51 28.87 31.60
N PRO A 863 3.68 28.78 30.94
CA PRO A 863 4.13 27.58 30.22
C PRO A 863 4.17 26.31 31.08
N ASP A 864 4.66 26.40 32.32
CA ASP A 864 4.71 25.25 33.23
C ASP A 864 3.31 24.81 33.68
N THR A 865 2.41 25.77 33.94
CA THR A 865 1.00 25.46 34.24
C THR A 865 0.32 24.77 33.06
N ARG A 866 0.54 25.24 31.82
CA ARG A 866 0.04 24.59 30.59
C ARG A 866 0.54 23.15 30.50
N THR A 867 1.84 22.94 30.68
CA THR A 867 2.47 21.61 30.68
C THR A 867 1.87 20.71 31.76
N ALA A 868 1.67 21.24 32.98
CA ALA A 868 1.05 20.49 34.06
C ALA A 868 -0.40 20.06 33.75
N LYS A 869 -1.17 20.90 33.03
CA LYS A 869 -2.52 20.56 32.56
C LYS A 869 -2.50 19.46 31.49
N LEU A 870 -1.57 19.51 30.53
CA LEU A 870 -1.37 18.44 29.53
C LEU A 870 -1.06 17.09 30.20
N LEU A 871 -0.12 17.06 31.16
CA LEU A 871 0.19 15.84 31.92
C LEU A 871 -1.01 15.34 32.74
N THR A 872 -1.76 16.25 33.36
CA THR A 872 -2.98 15.89 34.12
C THR A 872 -4.04 15.26 33.21
N GLN A 873 -4.29 15.87 32.05
CA GLN A 873 -5.22 15.38 31.03
C GLN A 873 -4.79 13.99 30.54
N ARG A 874 -3.52 13.83 30.14
CA ARG A 874 -2.98 12.57 29.63
C ARG A 874 -3.06 11.45 30.65
N HIS A 875 -2.78 11.72 31.92
CA HIS A 875 -2.99 10.78 33.03
C HIS A 875 -4.45 10.35 33.16
N CYS A 876 -5.39 11.31 33.23
CA CYS A 876 -6.81 11.02 33.39
C CYS A 876 -7.34 10.13 32.25
N LEU A 877 -7.01 10.45 31.00
CA LEU A 877 -7.47 9.65 29.87
C LEU A 877 -6.84 8.25 29.84
N MET A 878 -5.55 8.10 30.21
CA MET A 878 -4.90 6.78 30.24
C MET A 878 -5.59 5.81 31.21
N ILE A 879 -6.08 6.30 32.36
CA ILE A 879 -6.89 5.50 33.29
C ILE A 879 -8.17 4.99 32.60
N VAL A 880 -8.96 5.90 32.00
CA VAL A 880 -10.22 5.51 31.34
C VAL A 880 -9.99 4.59 30.14
N PHE A 881 -8.89 4.78 29.39
CA PHE A 881 -8.47 3.88 28.30
C PHE A 881 -8.14 2.47 28.80
N LEU A 882 -7.40 2.34 29.90
CA LEU A 882 -7.06 1.03 30.48
C LEU A 882 -8.31 0.32 31.01
N ASP A 883 -9.15 1.03 31.75
CA ASP A 883 -10.34 0.45 32.37
C ASP A 883 -11.39 0.06 31.32
N SER A 884 -11.61 0.85 30.27
CA SER A 884 -12.53 0.50 29.16
C SER A 884 -12.05 -0.72 28.37
N VAL A 885 -10.74 -0.84 28.11
CA VAL A 885 -10.18 -2.00 27.44
C VAL A 885 -10.24 -3.23 28.35
N ILE A 886 -9.81 -3.17 29.61
CA ILE A 886 -9.78 -4.32 30.53
C ILE A 886 -11.19 -4.81 30.90
N SER A 887 -12.16 -3.91 31.10
CA SER A 887 -13.56 -4.29 31.33
C SER A 887 -14.22 -4.88 30.07
N GLY A 888 -13.80 -4.44 28.88
CA GLY A 888 -14.47 -4.77 27.62
C GLY A 888 -15.80 -4.04 27.43
N SER A 889 -16.02 -2.92 28.12
CA SER A 889 -17.25 -2.15 28.05
C SER A 889 -17.01 -0.66 28.09
N ASP A 890 -17.60 0.07 27.14
CA ASP A 890 -17.67 1.54 27.17
C ASP A 890 -18.48 2.06 28.38
N TYR A 891 -19.18 1.22 29.15
CA TYR A 891 -19.87 1.64 30.39
C TYR A 891 -18.93 2.24 31.44
N VAL A 892 -17.65 1.86 31.44
CA VAL A 892 -16.61 2.47 32.30
C VAL A 892 -16.55 3.98 32.09
N CYS A 893 -16.67 4.45 30.84
CA CYS A 893 -16.67 5.86 30.48
C CYS A 893 -17.81 6.64 31.16
N ASP A 894 -18.92 5.96 31.45
CA ASP A 894 -20.16 6.55 31.95
C ASP A 894 -20.38 6.39 33.46
N ARG A 895 -19.58 5.55 34.14
CA ARG A 895 -19.70 5.30 35.59
C ARG A 895 -18.45 5.73 36.37
N SER A 896 -17.30 5.13 36.08
CA SER A 896 -16.07 5.35 36.83
C SER A 896 -15.18 6.45 36.22
N GLY A 897 -15.21 6.66 34.90
CA GLY A 897 -14.37 7.64 34.21
C GLY A 897 -14.89 9.08 34.16
N LEU A 898 -16.06 9.37 34.73
CA LEU A 898 -16.68 10.71 34.64
C LEU A 898 -15.86 11.82 35.31
N CYS A 899 -15.22 11.50 36.44
CA CYS A 899 -14.37 12.46 37.17
C CYS A 899 -13.13 12.82 36.33
N GLU A 900 -12.52 11.78 35.74
CA GLU A 900 -11.34 11.83 34.90
C GLU A 900 -11.64 12.61 33.61
N PHE A 901 -12.80 12.38 32.98
CA PHE A 901 -13.29 13.17 31.85
C PHE A 901 -13.54 14.64 32.21
N SER A 902 -14.16 14.93 33.36
CA SER A 902 -14.35 16.32 33.81
C SER A 902 -13.01 17.04 34.00
N ILE A 903 -12.08 16.42 34.75
CA ILE A 903 -10.74 16.97 34.99
C ILE A 903 -9.97 17.15 33.68
N ALA A 904 -10.05 16.18 32.76
CA ALA A 904 -9.42 16.26 31.44
C ALA A 904 -10.01 17.41 30.60
N THR A 905 -11.31 17.65 30.67
CA THR A 905 -12.01 18.74 29.95
C THR A 905 -11.68 20.12 30.51
N ASP A 906 -11.54 20.24 31.84
CA ASP A 906 -11.08 21.47 32.49
C ASP A 906 -9.62 21.78 32.13
N CYS A 907 -8.77 20.75 32.08
CA CYS A 907 -7.39 20.88 31.62
C CYS A 907 -7.31 21.31 30.15
N ALA A 908 -8.07 20.65 29.28
CA ALA A 908 -8.16 21.01 27.86
C ALA A 908 -8.71 22.44 27.66
N THR A 909 -9.71 22.85 28.44
CA THR A 909 -10.25 24.22 28.42
C THR A 909 -9.18 25.25 28.76
N PHE A 910 -8.35 24.99 29.78
CA PHE A 910 -7.22 25.86 30.10
C PHE A 910 -6.19 25.89 28.95
N VAL A 911 -5.78 24.73 28.43
CA VAL A 911 -4.73 24.64 27.40
C VAL A 911 -5.17 25.29 26.09
N VAL A 912 -6.39 25.02 25.61
CA VAL A 912 -6.91 25.63 24.37
C VAL A 912 -6.99 27.15 24.52
N LYS A 913 -7.48 27.65 25.66
CA LYS A 913 -7.49 29.09 25.93
C LYS A 913 -6.08 29.68 25.96
N TYR A 914 -5.17 29.07 26.72
CA TYR A 914 -3.77 29.51 26.83
C TYR A 914 -3.11 29.58 25.44
N ASP A 915 -3.34 28.57 24.60
CA ASP A 915 -2.80 28.50 23.25
C ASP A 915 -3.36 29.59 22.33
N ASN A 916 -4.63 29.95 22.50
CA ASN A 916 -5.28 31.02 21.73
C ASN A 916 -4.80 32.41 22.17
N ASP A 917 -4.51 32.58 23.46
CA ASP A 917 -4.09 33.85 24.08
C ASP A 917 -2.57 34.11 23.94
N HIS A 918 -1.72 33.07 23.91
CA HIS A 918 -0.27 33.20 24.06
C HIS A 918 0.60 32.62 22.94
N MET A 919 0.11 31.66 22.14
CA MET A 919 0.90 31.10 21.05
C MET A 919 0.70 31.94 19.77
N GLN A 920 1.79 32.24 19.06
CA GLN A 920 1.68 32.69 17.67
C GLN A 920 0.95 31.62 16.87
N ARG A 921 -0.01 31.99 16.01
CA ARG A 921 -0.87 31.03 15.29
C ARG A 921 -0.06 30.08 14.39
N PRO A 922 0.17 28.81 14.76
CA PRO A 922 0.87 27.85 13.91
C PRO A 922 -0.17 27.14 13.05
N SER A 923 0.08 26.96 11.75
CA SER A 923 -0.80 26.07 10.96
C SER A 923 -0.52 24.60 11.23
N PHE A 924 0.65 24.26 11.78
CA PHE A 924 1.05 22.88 12.09
C PHE A 924 1.95 22.82 13.34
N THR A 925 1.72 21.84 14.21
CA THR A 925 2.63 21.42 15.28
C THR A 925 2.87 19.92 15.20
N PHE A 926 4.08 19.45 15.52
CA PHE A 926 4.40 18.02 15.56
C PHE A 926 3.67 17.29 16.71
N GLU A 927 3.45 18.02 17.81
CA GLU A 927 2.72 17.51 18.98
C GLU A 927 1.23 17.27 18.69
N SER A 928 0.65 16.38 19.50
CA SER A 928 -0.70 15.81 19.35
C SER A 928 -1.51 15.81 20.65
N GLU A 929 -1.02 16.52 21.67
CA GLU A 929 -1.43 16.34 23.06
C GLU A 929 -2.80 16.95 23.40
N VAL A 930 -3.44 17.69 22.48
CA VAL A 930 -4.72 18.39 22.73
C VAL A 930 -5.86 17.85 21.88
N THR A 931 -5.80 17.96 20.55
CA THR A 931 -6.95 17.75 19.66
C THR A 931 -7.46 16.31 19.69
N GLY A 932 -6.55 15.33 19.62
CA GLY A 932 -6.90 13.91 19.68
C GLY A 932 -7.51 13.50 21.03
N PRO A 933 -6.87 13.84 22.16
CA PRO A 933 -7.46 13.73 23.50
C PRO A 933 -8.83 14.39 23.64
N VAL A 934 -9.03 15.62 23.13
CA VAL A 934 -10.33 16.33 23.20
C VAL A 934 -11.40 15.64 22.33
N TYR A 935 -11.04 15.16 21.14
CA TYR A 935 -11.93 14.33 20.32
C TYR A 935 -12.42 13.10 21.10
N TRP A 936 -11.50 12.41 21.78
CA TRP A 936 -11.85 11.19 22.52
C TRP A 936 -12.81 11.46 23.68
N ILE A 937 -12.67 12.60 24.38
CA ILE A 937 -13.64 13.06 25.38
C ILE A 937 -15.02 13.27 24.75
N ALA A 938 -15.10 13.99 23.63
CA ALA A 938 -16.37 14.27 22.95
C ALA A 938 -17.05 12.97 22.45
N ALA A 939 -16.26 12.04 21.90
CA ALA A 939 -16.74 10.78 21.34
C ALA A 939 -17.14 9.75 22.41
N LYS A 940 -16.39 9.59 23.51
CA LYS A 940 -16.61 8.47 24.47
C LYS A 940 -17.25 8.87 25.81
N CYS A 941 -17.22 10.13 26.24
CA CYS A 941 -17.94 10.54 27.45
C CYS A 941 -19.41 10.82 27.09
N ARG A 942 -20.39 10.09 27.62
CA ARG A 942 -21.82 10.33 27.30
C ARG A 942 -22.51 11.37 28.18
N GLN A 943 -21.77 12.07 29.04
CA GLN A 943 -22.32 13.18 29.84
C GLN A 943 -22.56 14.39 28.90
N PRO A 944 -23.82 14.88 28.76
CA PRO A 944 -24.17 15.83 27.69
C PRO A 944 -23.38 17.15 27.69
N ALA A 945 -23.06 17.71 28.87
CA ALA A 945 -22.36 18.98 29.02
C ALA A 945 -20.83 18.85 28.82
N ILE A 946 -20.21 17.82 29.39
CA ILE A 946 -18.77 17.54 29.25
C ILE A 946 -18.44 17.30 27.76
N ARG A 947 -19.21 16.45 27.08
CA ARG A 947 -18.95 16.10 25.68
C ARG A 947 -19.19 17.25 24.71
N ARG A 948 -20.16 18.11 25.00
CA ARG A 948 -20.38 19.38 24.28
C ARG A 948 -19.26 20.38 24.53
N ARG A 949 -18.77 20.51 25.76
CA ARG A 949 -17.62 21.37 26.04
C ARG A 949 -16.38 20.90 25.28
N ALA A 950 -16.14 19.59 25.21
CA ALA A 950 -15.08 19.02 24.38
C ALA A 950 -15.30 19.29 22.88
N LEU A 951 -16.52 19.13 22.36
CA LEU A 951 -16.86 19.47 20.97
C LEU A 951 -16.65 20.97 20.66
N GLU A 952 -17.01 21.86 21.59
CA GLU A 952 -16.74 23.31 21.47
C GLU A 952 -15.25 23.61 21.40
N LEU A 953 -14.42 22.94 22.19
CA LEU A 953 -12.96 23.08 22.12
C LEU A 953 -12.40 22.64 20.76
N LEU A 954 -13.00 21.64 20.10
CA LEU A 954 -12.65 21.29 18.72
C LEU A 954 -13.03 22.40 17.74
N TYR A 955 -14.22 22.99 17.84
CA TYR A 955 -14.62 24.14 17.01
C TYR A 955 -13.78 25.40 17.32
N GLU A 956 -13.33 25.60 18.57
CA GLU A 956 -12.35 26.63 18.94
C GLU A 956 -11.00 26.38 18.22
N ARG A 957 -10.52 25.13 18.18
CA ARG A 957 -9.33 24.72 17.40
C ARG A 957 -9.52 24.92 15.89
N GLU A 958 -10.65 24.51 15.30
CA GLU A 958 -10.92 24.66 13.87
C GLU A 958 -10.77 26.13 13.41
N LYS A 959 -11.34 27.07 14.18
CA LYS A 959 -11.25 28.52 13.93
C LYS A 959 -9.81 29.08 13.94
N THR A 960 -8.88 28.39 14.58
CA THR A 960 -7.46 28.80 14.59
C THR A 960 -6.66 28.20 13.44
N HIS A 961 -7.24 27.27 12.66
CA HIS A 961 -6.57 26.53 11.59
C HIS A 961 -5.28 25.80 12.03
N ARG A 962 -5.18 25.45 13.32
CA ARG A 962 -4.06 24.68 13.87
C ARG A 962 -4.21 23.20 13.53
N VAL A 963 -3.22 22.62 12.88
CA VAL A 963 -3.08 21.16 12.69
C VAL A 963 -2.10 20.61 13.73
N GLU A 964 -2.45 19.49 14.37
CA GLU A 964 -1.65 18.85 15.43
C GLU A 964 -1.32 17.41 14.99
N SER A 965 -0.07 17.14 14.64
CA SER A 965 0.37 15.91 13.94
C SER A 965 -0.50 15.57 12.71
N LEU A 966 -1.01 14.33 12.59
CA LEU A 966 -1.98 13.90 11.58
C LEU A 966 -3.44 14.24 11.97
N THR A 967 -3.67 14.98 13.06
CA THR A 967 -5.01 15.15 13.61
C THR A 967 -5.82 16.16 12.81
N MET A 968 -6.77 15.67 12.01
CA MET A 968 -7.70 16.50 11.27
C MET A 968 -8.88 16.95 12.15
N VAL A 969 -8.81 18.19 12.64
CA VAL A 969 -9.83 18.79 13.52
C VAL A 969 -11.24 18.71 12.90
N LYS A 970 -11.37 18.89 11.58
CA LYS A 970 -12.65 18.80 10.86
C LYS A 970 -13.27 17.41 10.95
N HIS A 971 -12.51 16.38 10.57
CA HIS A 971 -12.90 14.97 10.64
C HIS A 971 -13.31 14.60 12.08
N ASN A 972 -12.52 15.01 13.07
CA ASN A 972 -12.83 14.82 14.49
C ASN A 972 -14.15 15.50 14.92
N ILE A 973 -14.42 16.74 14.47
CA ILE A 973 -15.70 17.44 14.75
C ILE A 973 -16.86 16.66 14.14
N ALA A 974 -16.75 16.28 12.87
CA ALA A 974 -17.79 15.55 12.16
C ALA A 974 -18.11 14.21 12.85
N MET A 975 -17.08 13.43 13.14
CA MET A 975 -17.20 12.15 13.83
C MET A 975 -17.79 12.31 15.23
N ALA A 976 -17.26 13.21 16.07
CA ALA A 976 -17.79 13.43 17.41
C ALA A 976 -19.25 13.91 17.38
N THR A 977 -19.59 14.82 16.47
CA THR A 977 -20.98 15.30 16.28
C THR A 977 -21.92 14.15 15.93
N ARG A 978 -21.51 13.27 15.00
CA ARG A 978 -22.33 12.12 14.61
C ARG A 978 -22.46 11.08 15.71
N VAL A 979 -21.39 10.77 16.44
CA VAL A 979 -21.44 9.87 17.61
C VAL A 979 -22.42 10.41 18.65
N ILE A 980 -22.39 11.72 18.95
CA ILE A 980 -23.34 12.37 19.84
C ILE A 980 -24.78 12.25 19.30
N GLU A 981 -25.02 12.51 18.01
CA GLU A 981 -26.34 12.35 17.40
C GLU A 981 -26.88 10.91 17.46
N ILE A 982 -26.01 9.89 17.32
CA ILE A 982 -26.37 8.47 17.38
C ILE A 982 -26.71 8.03 18.81
N GLU A 983 -25.93 8.48 19.79
CA GLU A 983 -26.07 8.08 21.20
C GLU A 983 -27.14 8.88 21.96
N GLU A 984 -27.42 10.11 21.55
CA GLU A 984 -28.47 10.97 22.14
C GLU A 984 -29.80 10.90 21.37
N GLU A 985 -29.94 10.01 20.37
CA GLU A 985 -31.16 9.88 19.57
C GLU A 985 -32.38 9.55 20.44
N GLY A 986 -33.25 10.55 20.62
CA GLY A 986 -34.47 10.39 21.41
C GLY A 986 -34.25 10.37 22.93
N LEU A 987 -33.16 10.96 23.43
CA LEU A 987 -32.99 11.28 24.86
C LEU A 987 -33.56 12.67 25.20
N GLU A 988 -34.12 12.82 26.41
CA GLU A 988 -34.42 14.14 26.97
C GLU A 988 -33.15 14.80 27.49
N ILE A 989 -32.71 15.88 26.83
CA ILE A 989 -31.45 16.56 27.16
C ILE A 989 -31.72 17.58 28.31
N PRO A 990 -30.87 17.64 29.36
CA PRO A 990 -31.09 18.53 30.50
C PRO A 990 -31.26 20.00 30.11
N HIS A 991 -32.29 20.65 30.66
CA HIS A 991 -32.67 22.02 30.34
C HIS A 991 -31.50 23.00 30.53
N GLY A 992 -31.23 23.83 29.52
CA GLY A 992 -30.07 24.73 29.46
C GLY A 992 -28.84 24.16 28.74
N THR A 993 -28.86 22.87 28.38
CA THR A 993 -27.85 22.27 27.48
C THR A 993 -28.23 22.55 26.02
N LYS A 994 -27.28 23.02 25.21
CA LYS A 994 -27.48 23.28 23.77
C LYS A 994 -27.82 21.99 23.01
N HIS A 995 -28.73 21.98 22.04
CA HIS A 995 -29.03 20.75 21.28
C HIS A 995 -27.89 20.44 20.30
N ILE A 996 -27.65 19.15 20.01
CA ILE A 996 -26.56 18.76 19.09
C ILE A 996 -26.84 19.26 17.66
N GLN A 997 -28.11 19.36 17.30
CA GLN A 997 -28.62 19.92 16.05
C GLN A 997 -28.31 21.42 15.88
N ASP A 998 -27.98 22.13 16.96
CA ASP A 998 -27.60 23.55 16.94
C ASP A 998 -26.09 23.77 16.64
N TYR A 999 -25.32 22.70 16.40
CA TYR A 999 -23.92 22.76 15.97
C TYR A 999 -23.81 22.59 14.45
N PRO A 1000 -22.89 23.29 13.75
CA PRO A 1000 -22.77 23.18 12.30
C PRO A 1000 -22.38 21.78 11.87
N LYS A 1001 -23.23 21.09 11.08
CA LYS A 1001 -22.88 19.81 10.47
C LYS A 1001 -21.67 19.99 9.54
N LYS A 1002 -20.70 19.09 9.70
CA LYS A 1002 -19.42 19.03 8.95
C LYS A 1002 -19.31 17.74 8.13
N TYR A 1003 -20.45 17.13 7.85
CA TYR A 1003 -20.56 15.85 7.18
C TYR A 1003 -21.95 15.65 6.59
N GLU A 1004 -22.05 14.71 5.65
CA GLU A 1004 -23.28 14.18 5.05
C GLU A 1004 -23.35 12.66 5.27
N VAL A 1005 -24.52 12.12 5.59
CA VAL A 1005 -24.73 10.66 5.67
C VAL A 1005 -25.23 10.18 4.31
N LEU A 1006 -24.38 9.49 3.56
CA LEU A 1006 -24.65 9.04 2.20
C LEU A 1006 -25.54 7.79 2.15
N SER A 1007 -25.38 6.88 3.12
CA SER A 1007 -26.22 5.69 3.25
C SER A 1007 -26.33 5.23 4.70
N ARG A 1008 -27.39 4.45 5.00
CA ARG A 1008 -27.60 3.77 6.27
C ARG A 1008 -28.14 2.37 6.02
N GLU A 1009 -27.51 1.38 6.64
CA GLU A 1009 -27.89 -0.03 6.60
C GLU A 1009 -28.20 -0.52 8.03
N GLU A 1010 -29.12 -1.47 8.16
CA GLU A 1010 -29.55 -2.09 9.43
C GLU A 1010 -29.52 -3.61 9.24
N SER A 1011 -28.64 -4.31 9.95
CA SER A 1011 -28.63 -5.78 9.96
C SER A 1011 -29.50 -6.33 11.10
N GLY A 1012 -30.29 -7.36 10.78
CA GLY A 1012 -31.27 -7.94 11.69
C GLY A 1012 -30.74 -9.02 12.64
N GLU A 1013 -29.53 -9.52 12.41
CA GLU A 1013 -28.95 -10.65 13.15
C GLU A 1013 -27.50 -10.38 13.58
N TRP A 1014 -27.17 -10.84 14.79
CA TRP A 1014 -25.81 -10.84 15.33
C TRP A 1014 -25.02 -11.99 14.69
N ALA A 1015 -24.43 -11.74 13.52
CA ALA A 1015 -23.54 -12.72 12.90
C ALA A 1015 -22.18 -12.74 13.62
N GLU A 1016 -21.71 -13.93 14.02
CA GLU A 1016 -20.43 -14.13 14.73
C GLU A 1016 -19.20 -13.66 13.92
N GLY A 1017 -19.36 -13.38 12.63
CA GLY A 1017 -18.33 -12.79 11.75
C GLY A 1017 -18.23 -11.25 11.76
N PHE A 1018 -19.03 -10.51 12.54
CA PHE A 1018 -19.05 -9.02 12.46
C PHE A 1018 -17.73 -8.32 12.87
N LEU A 1019 -16.78 -9.04 13.47
CA LEU A 1019 -15.53 -8.49 14.01
C LEU A 1019 -14.24 -9.04 13.38
N THR A 1020 -14.32 -9.90 12.36
CA THR A 1020 -13.14 -10.59 11.80
C THR A 1020 -12.39 -9.84 10.70
N ASP A 1021 -13.03 -8.90 10.00
CA ASP A 1021 -12.36 -8.01 9.03
C ASP A 1021 -11.85 -6.73 9.71
N GLN A 1022 -10.61 -6.78 10.22
CA GLN A 1022 -9.95 -5.67 10.92
C GLN A 1022 -8.70 -5.10 10.20
N LYS A 1023 -8.52 -5.37 8.90
CA LYS A 1023 -7.31 -4.94 8.17
C LYS A 1023 -7.24 -3.43 7.89
N GLU A 1024 -8.36 -2.72 7.85
CA GLU A 1024 -8.41 -1.28 7.53
C GLU A 1024 -9.30 -0.49 8.50
N GLN A 1025 -8.76 -0.20 9.69
CA GLN A 1025 -9.34 0.82 10.58
C GLN A 1025 -8.80 2.20 10.19
N TRP A 1026 -9.64 3.24 10.19
CA TRP A 1026 -9.15 4.61 10.08
C TRP A 1026 -8.42 4.94 11.38
N PRO A 1027 -7.13 5.29 11.37
CA PRO A 1027 -6.43 5.71 12.57
C PRO A 1027 -6.83 7.15 12.88
N VAL A 1028 -8.07 7.34 13.38
CA VAL A 1028 -8.21 8.40 14.38
C VAL A 1028 -7.36 7.89 15.51
N LEU A 1029 -6.24 8.58 15.73
CA LEU A 1029 -5.10 8.19 16.59
C LEU A 1029 -5.46 7.94 18.07
N TRP A 1030 -6.75 7.98 18.39
CA TRP A 1030 -7.39 7.95 19.69
C TRP A 1030 -8.58 6.99 19.74
N ASP A 1031 -9.11 6.51 18.61
CA ASP A 1031 -10.23 5.56 18.59
C ASP A 1031 -9.74 4.10 18.65
N LEU A 1032 -8.95 3.81 19.69
CA LEU A 1032 -8.60 2.44 20.10
C LEU A 1032 -9.79 1.74 20.77
N GLY A 1033 -11.01 1.96 20.26
CA GLY A 1033 -12.30 1.59 20.85
C GLY A 1033 -12.36 0.18 21.44
N SER A 1034 -13.16 0.04 22.49
CA SER A 1034 -13.30 -1.21 23.23
C SER A 1034 -13.78 -2.32 22.30
N HIS A 1035 -12.97 -3.38 22.16
CA HIS A 1035 -13.39 -4.56 21.42
C HIS A 1035 -14.26 -5.40 22.35
N SER A 1036 -15.58 -5.22 22.22
CA SER A 1036 -16.58 -6.17 22.70
C SER A 1036 -16.75 -7.30 21.67
N SER A 1037 -15.65 -8.00 21.38
CA SER A 1037 -15.75 -9.40 20.96
C SER A 1037 -16.24 -10.17 22.19
N ASP A 1038 -17.46 -10.69 22.06
CA ASP A 1038 -18.09 -11.65 22.96
C ASP A 1038 -18.57 -11.14 24.33
N VAL A 1039 -19.77 -11.59 24.70
CA VAL A 1039 -20.26 -11.65 26.08
C VAL A 1039 -20.39 -13.14 26.43
N PRO A 1040 -19.84 -13.66 27.54
CA PRO A 1040 -18.73 -13.15 28.36
C PRO A 1040 -17.71 -14.26 28.72
N THR A 1041 -16.43 -14.15 28.36
CA THR A 1041 -15.42 -15.18 28.70
C THR A 1041 -14.31 -14.72 29.66
N LYS A 1042 -14.36 -15.34 30.86
CA LYS A 1042 -13.34 -15.51 31.92
C LYS A 1042 -12.61 -14.30 32.53
N LEU A 1043 -12.11 -13.31 31.78
CA LEU A 1043 -11.28 -12.22 32.36
C LEU A 1043 -12.02 -11.32 33.37
N SER A 1044 -13.35 -11.24 33.30
CA SER A 1044 -14.18 -10.85 34.45
C SER A 1044 -15.49 -11.64 34.51
N GLY A 1045 -15.43 -12.88 35.01
CA GLY A 1045 -16.62 -13.71 35.29
C GLY A 1045 -17.60 -13.12 36.34
N THR A 1046 -17.37 -11.89 36.80
CA THR A 1046 -18.06 -11.22 37.91
C THR A 1046 -18.65 -9.86 37.54
N THR A 1047 -18.61 -9.42 36.28
CA THR A 1047 -19.19 -8.13 35.86
C THR A 1047 -20.45 -8.32 35.02
N ALA A 1048 -20.36 -8.83 33.78
CA ALA A 1048 -21.54 -9.05 32.93
C ALA A 1048 -22.53 -10.07 33.54
N ALA A 1049 -22.02 -11.17 34.09
CA ALA A 1049 -22.84 -12.16 34.80
C ALA A 1049 -23.45 -11.61 36.09
N ARG A 1050 -22.77 -10.66 36.75
CA ARG A 1050 -23.30 -9.95 37.93
C ARG A 1050 -24.33 -8.90 37.54
N GLU A 1051 -24.20 -8.23 36.41
CA GLU A 1051 -25.21 -7.29 35.90
C GLU A 1051 -26.47 -8.03 35.44
N GLN A 1052 -26.34 -9.15 34.72
CA GLN A 1052 -27.47 -10.03 34.43
C GLN A 1052 -28.11 -10.60 35.71
N LYS A 1053 -27.32 -10.92 36.74
CA LYS A 1053 -27.81 -11.40 38.04
C LYS A 1053 -28.45 -10.32 38.90
N GLU A 1054 -27.85 -9.14 39.05
CA GLU A 1054 -28.44 -7.98 39.76
C GLU A 1054 -29.73 -7.52 39.06
N LEU A 1055 -29.77 -7.58 37.73
CA LEU A 1055 -30.98 -7.35 36.94
C LEU A 1055 -32.05 -8.42 37.16
N ALA A 1056 -31.69 -9.71 37.06
CA ALA A 1056 -32.63 -10.81 37.26
C ALA A 1056 -33.17 -10.83 38.69
N GLU A 1057 -32.31 -10.58 39.68
CA GLU A 1057 -32.70 -10.41 41.08
C GLU A 1057 -33.54 -9.15 41.31
N GLY A 1058 -33.23 -8.03 40.64
CA GLY A 1058 -34.01 -6.79 40.74
C GLY A 1058 -35.41 -6.93 40.13
N LEU A 1059 -35.52 -7.56 38.96
CA LEU A 1059 -36.79 -7.89 38.33
C LEU A 1059 -37.59 -8.91 39.14
N ALA A 1060 -36.94 -9.95 39.68
CA ALA A 1060 -37.56 -10.90 40.61
C ALA A 1060 -38.00 -10.26 41.95
N LYS A 1061 -37.34 -9.15 42.36
CA LYS A 1061 -37.71 -8.30 43.51
C LYS A 1061 -38.67 -7.17 43.13
N GLY A 1062 -39.28 -7.20 41.94
CA GLY A 1062 -40.34 -6.27 41.52
C GLY A 1062 -39.87 -4.83 41.27
N TRP A 1063 -38.62 -4.60 40.89
CA TRP A 1063 -38.15 -3.26 40.53
C TRP A 1063 -38.87 -2.77 39.25
N THR A 1064 -39.48 -1.58 39.33
CA THR A 1064 -40.15 -0.96 38.18
C THR A 1064 -39.13 -0.47 37.14
N ARG A 1065 -39.58 -0.27 35.89
CA ARG A 1065 -38.74 0.23 34.79
C ARG A 1065 -38.04 1.54 35.13
N GLU A 1066 -38.64 2.41 35.96
CA GLU A 1066 -38.02 3.68 36.37
C GLU A 1066 -36.84 3.53 37.36
N ARG A 1067 -36.55 2.34 37.89
CA ARG A 1067 -35.35 2.12 38.73
C ARG A 1067 -34.12 1.66 37.96
N LEU A 1068 -34.25 1.32 36.68
CA LEU A 1068 -33.15 0.92 35.80
C LEU A 1068 -32.64 2.10 34.95
N ILE A 1069 -32.61 3.29 35.56
CA ILE A 1069 -32.18 4.54 34.92
C ILE A 1069 -30.65 4.58 34.83
N TRP A 1070 -30.14 4.67 33.60
CA TRP A 1070 -28.77 5.12 33.31
C TRP A 1070 -28.52 6.49 33.97
N PRO A 1071 -27.31 6.88 34.42
CA PRO A 1071 -27.08 8.09 35.21
C PRO A 1071 -27.60 9.44 34.65
N TYR A 1072 -28.14 9.47 33.43
CA TYR A 1072 -28.73 10.64 32.76
C TYR A 1072 -30.18 10.44 32.27
N GLY A 1073 -30.94 9.49 32.81
CA GLY A 1073 -32.38 9.35 32.51
C GLY A 1073 -32.74 8.42 31.34
N ILE A 1074 -31.78 7.67 30.79
CA ILE A 1074 -32.00 6.82 29.61
C ILE A 1074 -32.88 5.61 29.97
N THR A 1075 -33.99 5.43 29.26
CA THR A 1075 -34.76 4.18 29.26
C THR A 1075 -34.09 3.14 28.36
N ARG A 1076 -34.14 1.87 28.78
CA ARG A 1076 -33.30 0.79 28.23
C ARG A 1076 -33.52 0.48 26.74
N ASP A 1077 -34.62 0.96 26.16
CA ASP A 1077 -35.05 0.73 24.77
C ASP A 1077 -34.21 1.44 23.69
N ARG A 1078 -33.31 2.36 24.07
CA ARG A 1078 -32.55 3.20 23.11
C ARG A 1078 -31.03 3.14 23.26
N ARG A 1079 -30.52 2.20 24.06
CA ARG A 1079 -29.09 2.16 24.42
C ARG A 1079 -28.21 1.73 23.25
N VAL A 1080 -27.37 2.65 22.79
CA VAL A 1080 -26.20 2.36 21.94
C VAL A 1080 -25.11 1.80 22.85
N LEU A 1081 -24.55 0.66 22.49
CA LEU A 1081 -23.52 -0.04 23.28
C LEU A 1081 -22.12 0.49 22.94
N SER A 1082 -21.79 0.50 21.65
CA SER A 1082 -20.56 1.08 21.12
C SER A 1082 -20.77 1.64 19.71
N VAL A 1083 -19.88 2.56 19.31
CA VAL A 1083 -19.75 3.10 17.95
C VAL A 1083 -18.29 2.93 17.51
N VAL A 1084 -18.11 2.29 16.36
CA VAL A 1084 -16.84 1.94 15.71
C VAL A 1084 -16.72 2.73 14.41
N VAL A 1085 -15.50 3.16 14.06
CA VAL A 1085 -15.23 3.95 12.85
C VAL A 1085 -14.21 3.24 11.96
N LYS A 1086 -14.48 3.15 10.66
CA LYS A 1086 -13.65 2.48 9.65
C LYS A 1086 -13.33 3.41 8.47
N LYS A 1087 -12.14 3.25 7.89
CA LYS A 1087 -11.65 4.01 6.72
C LYS A 1087 -12.48 3.62 5.49
N HIS A 1088 -12.82 4.58 4.64
CA HIS A 1088 -13.29 4.28 3.28
C HIS A 1088 -12.43 4.99 2.24
N SER A 1089 -12.35 6.32 2.30
CA SER A 1089 -11.49 7.16 1.46
C SER A 1089 -10.94 8.32 2.31
N ALA A 1090 -10.16 9.25 1.73
CA ALA A 1090 -9.67 10.42 2.46
C ALA A 1090 -10.80 11.35 2.98
N ASP A 1091 -11.92 11.39 2.27
CA ASP A 1091 -13.09 12.24 2.58
C ASP A 1091 -14.31 11.45 3.08
N ASP A 1092 -14.27 10.11 3.04
CA ASP A 1092 -15.38 9.22 3.42
C ASP A 1092 -15.00 8.18 4.49
N LEU A 1093 -15.91 7.92 5.43
CA LEU A 1093 -15.80 6.89 6.48
C LEU A 1093 -17.07 6.04 6.61
N TRP A 1094 -16.91 4.84 7.17
CA TRP A 1094 -18.02 4.04 7.67
C TRP A 1094 -18.11 4.13 9.20
N LEU A 1095 -19.28 4.45 9.75
CA LEU A 1095 -19.61 4.22 11.15
C LEU A 1095 -20.38 2.91 11.29
N GLU A 1096 -20.06 2.14 12.32
CA GLU A 1096 -20.81 0.94 12.70
C GLU A 1096 -21.21 1.05 14.18
N TYR A 1097 -22.46 0.79 14.54
CA TYR A 1097 -22.91 0.88 15.94
C TYR A 1097 -23.94 -0.17 16.32
N VAL A 1098 -23.90 -0.62 17.58
CA VAL A 1098 -24.74 -1.72 18.09
C VAL A 1098 -25.77 -1.17 19.09
N ARG A 1099 -27.04 -1.58 18.96
CA ARG A 1099 -28.13 -1.21 19.88
C ARG A 1099 -28.68 -2.41 20.66
N GLU A 1100 -28.94 -2.22 21.96
CA GLU A 1100 -29.50 -3.24 22.86
C GLU A 1100 -31.00 -3.52 22.53
N PRO A 1101 -31.45 -4.78 22.50
CA PRO A 1101 -32.84 -5.12 22.15
C PRO A 1101 -33.86 -4.84 23.26
N LEU A 1102 -35.12 -4.63 22.85
CA LEU A 1102 -36.25 -4.21 23.70
C LEU A 1102 -36.69 -5.23 24.78
N THR A 1103 -36.24 -6.48 24.68
CA THR A 1103 -36.65 -7.61 25.54
C THR A 1103 -35.47 -8.52 25.84
N ALA A 1104 -35.50 -9.22 26.98
CA ALA A 1104 -34.41 -10.07 27.48
C ALA A 1104 -34.03 -11.30 26.61
N GLY A 1105 -34.70 -11.50 25.47
CA GLY A 1105 -34.36 -12.49 24.44
C GLY A 1105 -34.48 -11.95 23.00
N GLY A 1106 -34.41 -10.62 22.82
CA GLY A 1106 -34.44 -10.02 21.49
C GLY A 1106 -33.05 -10.02 20.82
N VAL A 1107 -33.02 -9.78 19.51
CA VAL A 1107 -31.78 -9.75 18.72
C VAL A 1107 -31.20 -8.34 18.70
N TYR A 1108 -29.91 -8.21 19.04
CA TYR A 1108 -29.15 -6.96 18.91
C TYR A 1108 -29.09 -6.51 17.44
N ARG A 1109 -29.19 -5.20 17.21
CA ARG A 1109 -29.13 -4.63 15.86
C ARG A 1109 -27.80 -3.95 15.62
N VAL A 1110 -27.19 -4.20 14.46
CA VAL A 1110 -26.00 -3.47 14.00
C VAL A 1110 -26.43 -2.50 12.90
N MET A 1111 -26.08 -1.24 13.09
CA MET A 1111 -26.31 -0.17 12.14
C MET A 1111 -24.99 0.18 11.46
N LYS A 1112 -25.02 0.39 10.14
CA LYS A 1112 -23.87 0.84 9.34
C LYS A 1112 -24.24 2.17 8.69
N GLU A 1113 -23.36 3.16 8.70
CA GLU A 1113 -23.59 4.47 8.05
C GLU A 1113 -22.36 4.89 7.24
N HIS A 1114 -22.57 5.22 5.97
CA HIS A 1114 -21.53 5.84 5.13
C HIS A 1114 -21.60 7.36 5.30
N ILE A 1115 -20.46 7.99 5.59
CA ILE A 1115 -20.39 9.41 5.93
C ILE A 1115 -19.27 10.09 5.16
N ARG A 1116 -19.62 11.19 4.48
CA ARG A 1116 -18.71 12.09 3.77
C ARG A 1116 -18.44 13.35 4.59
N PHE A 1117 -17.21 13.84 4.61
CA PHE A 1117 -16.85 15.11 5.27
C PHE A 1117 -17.15 16.35 4.39
N ALA A 1118 -17.23 17.53 5.02
CA ALA A 1118 -17.59 18.82 4.38
C ALA A 1118 -16.53 19.94 4.53
#